data_AF-A0A6J4SP49-F1
#
_entry.id   AF-A0A6J4SP49-F1
#
_cell.length_a   1.000
_cell.length_b   1.000
_cell.length_c   1.000
_cell.angle_alpha   90.00
_cell.angle_beta   90.00
_cell.angle_gamma   90.00
#
_symmetry.space_group_name_H-M   'P 1'
#
loop_
_entity.id
_entity.type
_entity.pdbx_description
1 polymer ?
#
loop_
_entity_poly.entity_id
_entity_poly.type
_entity_poly.pdbx_seq_one_letter_code
_entity_poly.pdbx_strand_id
1 'polypeptide(L)'
;MAREPALEVLAGSDLFTDLDDDERRELATLLRPFSLAADGVLFRQGTPADRMYFVTSGRLAVHRTGARAIVPLAVSEPGAVLGEMALAAATPHSGTAIALEPSTGFALDTGEFAVLRRLDRPLAHKVLDRLARHLCARVRAVTGAVARDGAGDPTSRDGRASPQWHDPSPARLALLRSCGFFAGFGDEDLPGVLERMRERTLTDREIVFAAGAPGDALYVVAEGTVEVTLQRDELRVRLGVLGPGKVFGEVALVDGGPRSATCAAVGDGRVLELGKDAFASLAETYSPLSLRLLEALIANLVAAHDRLDRAREPLAAESRLATRGAGDESPELLDPFAALAPSAEQRGALVELIGRSVIGDDLVLPGPFGSKRIVYADYTASGRSLSFIEDFVHREVLPLYANTHTESSATGRQTMRLRDDARRIVHGAVGGSEDDVVVFCGSGATSAIDKIVRTLGLRIPEALEARYGLSALIPRNERPVVFIGPYEHHSNELPWRESIAELRVIREDADGRLDLDHLREELELHADRSLRIGSFSAASNVTGILTDVDQVATLLHRHGALSFWDYAAAGPYIDIDMNPQGARPDGHLAYKDAVFLSPHKFIGGPGTPGILVAKRALFSNLVPSVPGGGTVAFVTVGEHAYLGEIEHREEAGTPAIVESIRAGLVFQLKNAVGIDAIREREEAHVRRAIASWKSNPNIDILGSTELPRLSIVSLGLRHPRGMLHQHFVVAVLNDLFGIQARGGCFCAGPYLQRLHDLDEDLVQAMECEVLRGNEGVKLGWFRVNFNYFVSTTVVDYIVDAVHLIANDGAKLLPLYRFDPFTGLWHHRDARARPPVSLYDVSYSGAEMEFGAPRATAPERVLRDQLEQARSLIASLDDRSAGETIEDPALPPSFEAIRWFPLPQEASARPA
;
A
#
# COMPACT_ATOMS: atom_id res chain seq x y z
N MET A 1 3.09 39.99 -30.35
CA MET A 1 3.44 38.94 -31.33
C MET A 1 2.91 37.55 -30.98
N ALA A 2 2.61 37.18 -29.72
CA ALA A 2 2.12 35.82 -29.38
C ALA A 2 0.60 35.56 -29.57
N ARG A 3 -0.19 36.52 -30.09
CA ARG A 3 -1.67 36.41 -30.14
C ARG A 3 -2.24 35.92 -31.47
N GLU A 4 -1.59 36.21 -32.61
CA GLU A 4 -2.05 35.75 -33.93
C GLU A 4 -2.02 34.23 -34.08
N PRO A 5 -0.96 33.50 -33.66
CA PRO A 5 -0.94 32.04 -33.80
C PRO A 5 -1.97 31.33 -32.91
N ALA A 6 -2.31 31.89 -31.74
CA ALA A 6 -3.36 31.32 -30.88
C ALA A 6 -4.76 31.49 -31.52
N LEU A 7 -5.00 32.60 -32.21
CA LEU A 7 -6.26 32.84 -32.92
C LEU A 7 -6.44 31.91 -34.12
N GLU A 8 -5.39 31.66 -34.89
CA GLU A 8 -5.42 30.71 -36.00
C GLU A 8 -5.72 29.28 -35.53
N VAL A 9 -5.18 28.89 -34.37
CA VAL A 9 -5.39 27.55 -33.78
C VAL A 9 -6.80 27.39 -33.22
N LEU A 10 -7.32 28.43 -32.55
CA LEU A 10 -8.72 28.44 -32.13
C LEU A 10 -9.67 28.43 -33.34
N ALA A 11 -9.30 29.10 -34.42
CA ALA A 11 -10.11 29.14 -35.64
C ALA A 11 -10.10 27.81 -36.43
N GLY A 12 -9.01 27.06 -36.36
CA GLY A 12 -8.87 25.74 -36.99
C GLY A 12 -9.31 24.56 -36.12
N SER A 13 -9.72 24.79 -34.87
CA SER A 13 -10.15 23.75 -33.94
C SER A 13 -11.66 23.48 -34.05
N ASP A 14 -12.03 22.21 -34.22
CA ASP A 14 -13.43 21.74 -34.23
C ASP A 14 -14.19 22.10 -32.93
N LEU A 15 -13.47 22.36 -31.83
CA LEU A 15 -14.05 22.70 -30.53
C LEU A 15 -14.59 24.15 -30.49
N PHE A 16 -14.12 25.03 -31.38
CA PHE A 16 -14.34 26.49 -31.27
C PHE A 16 -14.82 27.17 -32.57
N THR A 17 -15.27 26.40 -33.56
CA THR A 17 -15.69 26.91 -34.88
C THR A 17 -16.83 27.94 -34.84
N ASP A 18 -17.66 27.90 -33.80
CA ASP A 18 -18.86 28.72 -33.65
C ASP A 18 -18.63 29.97 -32.77
N LEU A 19 -17.42 30.13 -32.25
CA LEU A 19 -17.05 31.35 -31.55
C LEU A 19 -16.88 32.47 -32.57
N ASP A 20 -17.39 33.66 -32.27
CA ASP A 20 -17.10 34.85 -33.06
C ASP A 20 -15.66 35.36 -32.81
N ASP A 21 -15.24 36.36 -33.57
CA ASP A 21 -13.87 36.88 -33.47
C ASP A 21 -13.56 37.54 -32.12
N ASP A 22 -14.57 38.07 -31.41
CA ASP A 22 -14.41 38.66 -30.09
C ASP A 22 -14.24 37.55 -29.04
N GLU A 23 -15.07 36.51 -29.09
CA GLU A 23 -15.02 35.31 -28.25
C GLU A 23 -13.69 34.54 -28.42
N ARG A 24 -13.20 34.39 -29.66
CA ARG A 24 -11.88 33.78 -29.93
C ARG A 24 -10.74 34.63 -29.38
N ARG A 25 -10.85 35.95 -29.46
CA ARG A 25 -9.85 36.87 -28.89
C ARG A 25 -9.83 36.81 -27.37
N GLU A 26 -10.97 36.64 -26.73
CA GLU A 26 -11.05 36.42 -25.28
C GLU A 26 -10.41 35.09 -24.90
N LEU A 27 -10.78 33.98 -25.57
CA LEU A 27 -10.21 32.66 -25.31
C LEU A 27 -8.69 32.59 -25.60
N ALA A 28 -8.21 33.26 -26.65
CA ALA A 28 -6.78 33.31 -26.99
C ALA A 28 -5.92 33.93 -25.88
N THR A 29 -6.50 34.80 -25.02
CA THR A 29 -5.77 35.40 -23.90
C THR A 29 -5.45 34.39 -22.79
N LEU A 30 -6.25 33.31 -22.73
CA LEU A 30 -6.12 32.23 -21.76
C LEU A 30 -5.18 31.13 -22.25
N LEU A 31 -4.77 31.10 -23.53
CA LEU A 31 -3.88 30.06 -24.03
C LEU A 31 -2.39 30.34 -23.72
N ARG A 32 -1.64 29.27 -23.46
CA ARG A 32 -0.18 29.30 -23.23
C ARG A 32 0.54 28.37 -24.21
N PRO A 33 1.60 28.81 -24.91
CA PRO A 33 2.31 27.95 -25.83
C PRO A 33 3.07 26.83 -25.09
N PHE A 34 3.14 25.65 -25.70
CA PHE A 34 4.01 24.55 -25.26
C PHE A 34 4.87 24.04 -26.42
N SER A 35 6.01 23.45 -26.08
CA SER A 35 6.88 22.73 -27.00
C SER A 35 7.35 21.45 -26.32
N LEU A 36 7.39 20.37 -27.07
CA LEU A 36 7.71 19.03 -26.63
C LEU A 36 8.72 18.43 -27.60
N ALA A 37 9.84 17.92 -27.09
CA ALA A 37 10.79 17.17 -27.92
C ALA A 37 10.17 15.82 -28.35
N ALA A 38 10.76 15.17 -29.35
CA ALA A 38 10.46 13.77 -29.63
C ALA A 38 10.66 12.92 -28.35
N ASP A 39 9.80 11.93 -28.15
CA ASP A 39 9.69 11.10 -26.94
C ASP A 39 9.30 11.86 -25.66
N GLY A 40 9.07 13.17 -25.76
CA GLY A 40 8.54 13.98 -24.68
C GLY A 40 7.13 13.51 -24.32
N VAL A 41 6.83 13.45 -23.03
CA VAL A 41 5.52 13.03 -22.54
C VAL A 41 4.68 14.27 -22.25
N LEU A 42 3.52 14.38 -22.89
CA LEU A 42 2.59 15.49 -22.71
C LEU A 42 1.81 15.33 -21.40
N PHE A 43 1.30 14.12 -21.14
CA PHE A 43 0.69 13.71 -19.88
C PHE A 43 0.72 12.18 -19.75
N ARG A 44 0.54 11.65 -18.53
CA ARG A 44 0.60 10.21 -18.24
C ARG A 44 -0.74 9.71 -17.73
N GLN A 45 -1.07 8.47 -18.06
CA GLN A 45 -2.22 7.79 -17.47
C GLN A 45 -2.16 7.85 -15.94
N GLY A 46 -3.30 8.12 -15.31
CA GLY A 46 -3.43 8.18 -13.86
C GLY A 46 -2.92 9.48 -13.22
N THR A 47 -2.33 10.42 -13.98
CA THR A 47 -2.00 11.74 -13.43
C THR A 47 -3.24 12.65 -13.46
N PRO A 48 -3.45 13.49 -12.44
CA PRO A 48 -4.48 14.54 -12.50
C PRO A 48 -4.34 15.39 -13.76
N ALA A 49 -5.47 15.83 -14.31
CA ALA A 49 -5.47 16.74 -15.44
C ALA A 49 -5.26 18.18 -14.96
N ASP A 50 -4.16 18.77 -15.38
CA ASP A 50 -3.84 20.17 -15.11
C ASP A 50 -4.12 21.09 -16.32
N ARG A 51 -4.13 20.53 -17.54
CA ARG A 51 -4.29 21.28 -18.80
C ARG A 51 -5.02 20.48 -19.87
N MET A 52 -5.64 21.19 -20.81
CA MET A 52 -6.01 20.66 -22.13
C MET A 52 -5.09 21.26 -23.20
N TYR A 53 -4.74 20.47 -24.20
CA TYR A 53 -3.70 20.80 -25.17
C TYR A 53 -4.26 20.82 -26.58
N PHE A 54 -3.91 21.86 -27.34
CA PHE A 54 -4.21 22.06 -28.75
C PHE A 54 -2.91 21.89 -29.53
N VAL A 55 -2.80 20.77 -30.25
CA VAL A 55 -1.58 20.43 -31.00
C VAL A 55 -1.56 21.21 -32.31
N THR A 56 -0.50 21.95 -32.59
CA THR A 56 -0.40 22.80 -33.80
C THR A 56 0.62 22.29 -34.80
N SER A 57 1.61 21.53 -34.33
CA SER A 57 2.57 20.81 -35.17
C SER A 57 3.09 19.58 -34.43
N GLY A 58 3.53 18.59 -35.19
CA GLY A 58 3.99 17.30 -34.68
C GLY A 58 2.86 16.32 -34.38
N ARG A 59 3.22 15.08 -34.11
CA ARG A 59 2.31 13.97 -33.83
C ARG A 59 2.51 13.40 -32.44
N LEU A 60 1.42 13.00 -31.78
CA LEU A 60 1.48 12.37 -30.45
C LEU A 60 0.77 11.02 -30.44
N ALA A 61 1.43 9.98 -29.94
CA ALA A 61 0.80 8.70 -29.66
C ALA A 61 0.12 8.73 -28.29
N VAL A 62 -1.15 8.32 -28.25
CA VAL A 62 -1.94 8.14 -27.03
C VAL A 62 -2.13 6.64 -26.80
N HIS A 63 -1.71 6.16 -25.64
CA HIS A 63 -1.86 4.74 -25.27
C HIS A 63 -2.33 4.58 -23.82
N ARG A 64 -2.92 3.43 -23.52
CA ARG A 64 -3.29 3.01 -22.16
C ARG A 64 -2.45 1.82 -21.73
N THR A 65 -1.94 1.84 -20.51
CA THR A 65 -1.30 0.70 -19.87
C THR A 65 -2.37 -0.09 -19.09
N GLY A 66 -2.71 -1.27 -19.58
CA GLY A 66 -3.55 -2.24 -18.86
C GLY A 66 -2.69 -3.28 -18.11
N ALA A 67 -3.33 -4.14 -17.32
CA ALA A 67 -2.64 -5.09 -16.42
C ALA A 67 -1.69 -6.09 -17.11
N ARG A 68 -1.82 -6.32 -18.43
CA ARG A 68 -1.00 -7.27 -19.20
C ARG A 68 -0.38 -6.69 -20.47
N ALA A 69 -0.71 -5.46 -20.84
CA ALA A 69 -0.30 -4.89 -22.13
C ALA A 69 -0.54 -3.37 -22.21
N ILE A 70 0.30 -2.69 -23.01
CA ILE A 70 0.00 -1.34 -23.52
C ILE A 70 -0.94 -1.45 -24.72
N VAL A 71 -2.08 -0.76 -24.67
CA VAL A 71 -3.09 -0.68 -25.73
C VAL A 71 -2.99 0.69 -26.41
N PRO A 72 -2.57 0.76 -27.69
CA PRO A 72 -2.58 2.01 -28.43
C PRO A 72 -4.03 2.47 -28.62
N LEU A 73 -4.34 3.71 -28.21
CA LEU A 73 -5.68 4.27 -28.31
C LEU A 73 -5.84 5.09 -29.59
N ALA A 74 -4.89 5.97 -29.89
CA ALA A 74 -4.90 6.85 -31.06
C ALA A 74 -3.51 7.45 -31.36
N VAL A 75 -3.32 7.98 -32.57
CA VAL A 75 -2.26 8.94 -32.89
C VAL A 75 -2.93 10.26 -33.22
N SER A 76 -2.51 11.31 -32.51
CA SER A 76 -2.97 12.68 -32.61
C SER A 76 -2.18 13.42 -33.68
N GLU A 77 -2.88 14.01 -34.64
CA GLU A 77 -2.32 14.86 -35.70
C GLU A 77 -2.45 16.36 -35.34
N PRO A 78 -1.77 17.28 -36.05
CA PRO A 78 -2.00 18.72 -35.89
C PRO A 78 -3.49 19.09 -36.03
N GLY A 79 -3.99 19.91 -35.11
CA GLY A 79 -5.41 20.27 -34.96
C GLY A 79 -6.15 19.49 -33.87
N ALA A 80 -5.55 18.42 -33.33
CA ALA A 80 -6.16 17.63 -32.28
C ALA A 80 -6.14 18.31 -30.90
N VAL A 81 -7.14 17.97 -30.09
CA VAL A 81 -7.25 18.35 -28.68
C VAL A 81 -6.97 17.13 -27.81
N LEU A 82 -6.10 17.26 -26.81
CA LEU A 82 -5.73 16.19 -25.88
C LEU A 82 -5.87 16.66 -24.41
N GLY A 83 -6.21 15.74 -23.51
CA GLY A 83 -6.35 16.03 -22.07
C GLY A 83 -7.67 16.72 -21.68
N GLU A 84 -8.49 17.08 -22.67
CA GLU A 84 -9.78 17.76 -22.50
C GLU A 84 -10.77 16.94 -21.67
N MET A 85 -10.79 15.62 -21.84
CA MET A 85 -11.68 14.72 -21.08
C MET A 85 -11.38 14.79 -19.58
N ALA A 86 -10.10 14.63 -19.27
CA ALA A 86 -9.61 14.50 -17.92
C ALA A 86 -9.76 15.85 -17.20
N LEU A 87 -9.46 16.96 -17.89
CA LEU A 87 -9.66 18.31 -17.37
C LEU A 87 -11.14 18.63 -17.12
N ALA A 88 -12.02 18.28 -18.06
CA ALA A 88 -13.42 18.68 -17.99
C ALA A 88 -14.25 17.88 -17.00
N ALA A 89 -13.90 16.61 -16.78
CA ALA A 89 -14.52 15.77 -15.75
C ALA A 89 -13.79 15.83 -14.40
N ALA A 90 -12.69 16.58 -14.28
CA ALA A 90 -11.81 16.58 -13.10
C ALA A 90 -11.39 15.16 -12.68
N THR A 91 -10.96 14.36 -13.67
CA THR A 91 -10.52 12.97 -13.49
C THR A 91 -9.06 12.82 -13.91
N PRO A 92 -8.34 11.79 -13.44
CA PRO A 92 -7.02 11.47 -13.96
C PRO A 92 -7.06 11.12 -15.46
N HIS A 93 -5.95 11.33 -16.17
CA HIS A 93 -5.87 10.96 -17.59
C HIS A 93 -6.08 9.45 -17.78
N SER A 94 -6.95 9.08 -18.72
CA SER A 94 -7.24 7.67 -19.06
C SER A 94 -6.13 7.00 -19.90
N GLY A 95 -5.15 7.78 -20.37
CA GLY A 95 -4.03 7.30 -21.18
C GLY A 95 -2.82 8.23 -21.09
N THR A 96 -1.68 7.78 -21.60
CA THR A 96 -0.43 8.51 -21.72
C THR A 96 -0.27 9.04 -23.14
N ALA A 97 0.02 10.33 -23.29
CA ALA A 97 0.31 10.97 -24.58
C ALA A 97 1.81 11.27 -24.70
N ILE A 98 2.46 10.76 -25.75
CA ILE A 98 3.89 10.92 -26.02
C ILE A 98 4.08 11.50 -27.42
N ALA A 99 4.94 12.50 -27.56
CA ALA A 99 5.35 13.05 -28.84
C ALA A 99 6.16 12.03 -29.64
N LEU A 100 5.70 11.70 -30.84
CA LEU A 100 6.43 10.85 -31.80
C LEU A 100 7.52 11.62 -32.54
N GLU A 101 7.39 12.94 -32.59
CA GLU A 101 8.30 13.89 -33.22
C GLU A 101 8.20 15.22 -32.44
N PRO A 102 9.13 16.18 -32.63
CA PRO A 102 9.03 17.46 -31.94
C PRO A 102 7.68 18.12 -32.22
N SER A 103 6.91 18.36 -31.16
CA SER A 103 5.53 18.84 -31.24
C SER A 103 5.39 20.17 -30.54
N THR A 104 4.61 21.08 -31.11
CA THR A 104 4.29 22.37 -30.48
C THR A 104 2.79 22.59 -30.46
N GLY A 105 2.34 23.47 -29.57
CA GLY A 105 0.94 23.81 -29.50
C GLY A 105 0.60 24.84 -28.43
N PHE A 106 -0.67 24.89 -28.06
CA PHE A 106 -1.19 25.72 -26.99
C PHE A 106 -1.84 24.86 -25.91
N ALA A 107 -1.78 25.30 -24.66
CA ALA A 107 -2.44 24.67 -23.54
C ALA A 107 -3.36 25.68 -22.86
N LEU A 108 -4.49 25.19 -22.35
CA LEU A 108 -5.39 25.90 -21.45
C LEU A 108 -5.31 25.20 -20.09
N ASP A 109 -4.86 25.89 -19.06
CA ASP A 109 -4.71 25.29 -17.73
C ASP A 109 -6.03 25.21 -16.96
N THR A 110 -6.05 24.45 -15.87
CA THR A 110 -7.25 24.23 -15.03
C THR A 110 -7.77 25.53 -14.42
N GLY A 111 -6.89 26.46 -14.05
CA GLY A 111 -7.28 27.75 -13.50
C GLY A 111 -7.94 28.63 -14.56
N GLU A 112 -7.37 28.67 -15.75
CA GLU A 112 -7.89 29.37 -16.92
C GLU A 112 -9.20 28.75 -17.42
N PHE A 113 -9.33 27.43 -17.37
CA PHE A 113 -10.59 26.71 -17.66
C PHE A 113 -11.66 26.99 -16.60
N ALA A 114 -11.29 27.11 -15.32
CA ALA A 114 -12.21 27.52 -14.26
C ALA A 114 -12.65 28.99 -14.40
N VAL A 115 -11.76 29.86 -14.88
CA VAL A 115 -12.10 31.24 -15.25
C VAL A 115 -13.09 31.24 -16.42
N LEU A 116 -12.86 30.43 -17.46
CA LEU A 116 -13.80 30.28 -18.58
C LEU A 116 -15.20 29.85 -18.13
N ARG A 117 -15.32 28.94 -17.15
CA ARG A 117 -16.62 28.56 -16.55
C ARG A 117 -17.32 29.69 -15.79
N ARG A 118 -16.59 30.75 -15.43
CA ARG A 118 -17.07 31.90 -14.65
C ARG A 118 -17.18 33.20 -15.46
N LEU A 119 -16.63 33.22 -16.68
CA LEU A 119 -16.76 34.31 -17.65
C LEU A 119 -18.18 34.34 -18.26
N ASP A 120 -18.42 35.29 -19.17
CA ASP A 120 -19.72 35.56 -19.79
C ASP A 120 -20.52 34.28 -20.12
N ARG A 121 -21.77 34.23 -19.66
CA ARG A 121 -22.62 33.01 -19.67
C ARG A 121 -22.79 32.40 -21.07
N PRO A 122 -22.82 33.17 -22.17
CA PRO A 122 -22.87 32.63 -23.52
C PRO A 122 -21.63 31.86 -23.95
N LEU A 123 -20.43 32.38 -23.65
CA LEU A 123 -19.17 31.77 -24.06
C LEU A 123 -18.95 30.44 -23.33
N ALA A 124 -19.15 30.41 -22.01
CA ALA A 124 -19.03 29.20 -21.20
C ALA A 124 -19.99 28.09 -21.69
N HIS A 125 -21.23 28.45 -22.00
CA HIS A 125 -22.23 27.51 -22.51
C HIS A 125 -21.84 26.95 -23.89
N LYS A 126 -21.41 27.79 -24.84
CA LYS A 126 -20.94 27.36 -26.17
C LYS A 126 -19.76 26.38 -26.08
N VAL A 127 -18.78 26.67 -25.21
CA VAL A 127 -17.59 25.83 -25.04
C VAL A 127 -17.94 24.48 -24.41
N LEU A 128 -18.76 24.46 -23.35
CA LEU A 128 -19.17 23.21 -22.70
C LEU A 128 -20.07 22.35 -23.59
N ASP A 129 -20.99 22.95 -24.34
CA ASP A 129 -21.82 22.24 -25.32
C ASP A 129 -20.97 21.58 -26.41
N ARG A 130 -19.99 22.31 -26.96
CA ARG A 130 -19.06 21.77 -27.96
C ARG A 130 -18.20 20.65 -27.41
N LEU A 131 -17.75 20.77 -26.17
CA LEU A 131 -17.00 19.72 -25.50
C LEU A 131 -17.86 18.46 -25.29
N ALA A 132 -19.12 18.61 -24.89
CA ALA A 132 -20.05 17.50 -24.76
C ALA A 132 -20.27 16.77 -26.12
N ARG A 133 -20.45 17.53 -27.21
CA ARG A 133 -20.55 16.95 -28.57
C ARG A 133 -19.27 16.26 -29.01
N HIS A 134 -18.11 16.85 -28.73
CA HIS A 134 -16.81 16.26 -29.02
C HIS A 134 -16.63 14.92 -28.31
N LEU A 135 -17.00 14.85 -27.02
CA LEU A 135 -16.97 13.60 -26.25
C LEU A 135 -17.95 12.56 -26.79
N CYS A 136 -19.14 12.96 -27.24
CA CYS A 136 -20.07 12.06 -27.92
C CYS A 136 -19.45 11.47 -29.19
N ALA A 137 -18.80 12.30 -30.02
CA ALA A 137 -18.10 11.83 -31.22
C ALA A 137 -16.99 10.82 -30.88
N ARG A 138 -16.23 11.03 -29.80
CA ARG A 138 -15.21 10.08 -29.32
C ARG A 138 -15.83 8.76 -28.84
N VAL A 139 -16.92 8.80 -28.07
CA VAL A 139 -17.67 7.61 -27.65
C VAL A 139 -18.19 6.83 -28.87
N ARG A 140 -18.69 7.53 -29.89
CA ARG A 140 -19.13 6.92 -31.15
C ARG A 140 -17.99 6.32 -31.96
N ALA A 141 -16.85 6.99 -32.05
CA ALA A 141 -15.68 6.48 -32.75
C ALA A 141 -15.21 5.14 -32.14
N VAL A 142 -15.20 5.03 -30.81
CA VAL A 142 -14.83 3.78 -30.13
C VAL A 142 -15.88 2.69 -30.34
N THR A 143 -17.17 2.99 -30.14
CA THR A 143 -18.26 2.03 -30.35
C THR A 143 -18.33 1.54 -31.80
N GLY A 144 -18.14 2.44 -32.78
CA GLY A 144 -18.08 2.13 -34.21
C GLY A 144 -16.82 1.36 -34.62
N ALA A 145 -15.68 1.56 -33.95
CA ALA A 145 -14.49 0.74 -34.18
C ALA A 145 -14.66 -0.71 -33.67
N VAL A 146 -15.52 -0.91 -32.67
CA VAL A 146 -15.86 -2.22 -32.12
C VAL A 146 -16.98 -2.91 -32.91
N ALA A 147 -17.87 -2.16 -33.55
CA ALA A 147 -18.96 -2.68 -34.37
C ALA A 147 -18.55 -2.80 -35.86
N ARG A 148 -18.75 -3.96 -36.50
CA ARG A 148 -18.84 -4.05 -37.96
C ARG A 148 -20.07 -4.86 -38.39
N ASP A 149 -20.64 -4.39 -39.49
CA ASP A 149 -21.88 -4.75 -40.17
C ASP A 149 -22.58 -6.05 -39.74
N GLY A 150 -23.57 -5.87 -38.88
CA GLY A 150 -24.69 -6.78 -38.70
C GLY A 150 -25.89 -5.94 -38.32
N ALA A 151 -26.57 -5.36 -39.30
CA ALA A 151 -27.89 -4.78 -39.11
C ALA A 151 -28.84 -5.93 -38.72
N GLY A 152 -28.90 -6.24 -37.43
CA GLY A 152 -29.94 -7.07 -36.86
C GLY A 152 -31.26 -6.38 -37.12
N ASP A 153 -32.10 -7.03 -37.91
CA ASP A 153 -33.45 -6.60 -38.28
C ASP A 153 -34.21 -6.06 -37.04
N PRO A 154 -34.68 -4.80 -37.03
CA PRO A 154 -35.42 -4.22 -35.90
C PRO A 154 -36.80 -4.85 -35.67
N THR A 155 -37.17 -5.91 -36.40
CA THR A 155 -38.55 -6.39 -36.48
C THR A 155 -38.77 -7.78 -35.87
N SER A 156 -38.44 -7.96 -34.59
CA SER A 156 -39.22 -8.87 -33.73
C SER A 156 -40.15 -8.07 -32.83
N ARG A 157 -41.22 -7.52 -33.41
CA ARG A 157 -42.42 -7.13 -32.66
C ARG A 157 -43.12 -8.41 -32.17
N ASP A 158 -42.53 -9.08 -31.18
CA ASP A 158 -43.35 -9.90 -30.29
C ASP A 158 -44.22 -8.94 -29.50
N GLY A 159 -45.53 -9.20 -29.49
CA GLY A 159 -46.61 -8.35 -28.96
C GLY A 159 -46.54 -8.09 -27.45
N ARG A 160 -45.44 -7.49 -26.97
CA ARG A 160 -45.30 -6.95 -25.63
C ARG A 160 -46.07 -5.63 -25.56
N ALA A 161 -46.89 -5.50 -24.53
CA ALA A 161 -47.67 -4.30 -24.23
C ALA A 161 -46.78 -3.06 -24.19
N SER A 162 -47.31 -1.90 -24.61
CA SER A 162 -46.64 -0.62 -24.48
C SER A 162 -46.16 -0.42 -23.04
N PRO A 163 -44.94 0.12 -22.81
CA PRO A 163 -44.42 0.30 -21.47
C PRO A 163 -45.38 1.13 -20.62
N GLN A 164 -45.73 0.64 -19.43
CA GLN A 164 -46.49 1.42 -18.47
C GLN A 164 -45.54 2.33 -17.70
N TRP A 165 -45.79 3.64 -17.82
CA TRP A 165 -45.05 4.69 -17.14
C TRP A 165 -45.88 5.22 -15.97
N HIS A 166 -45.22 5.51 -14.87
CA HIS A 166 -45.82 6.08 -13.66
C HIS A 166 -45.08 7.34 -13.23
N ASP A 167 -45.76 8.19 -12.46
CA ASP A 167 -45.08 9.30 -11.79
C ASP A 167 -44.12 8.73 -10.74
N PRO A 168 -42.87 9.23 -10.68
CA PRO A 168 -41.89 8.73 -9.73
C PRO A 168 -42.29 9.07 -8.29
N SER A 169 -42.04 8.13 -7.38
CA SER A 169 -42.24 8.38 -5.94
C SER A 169 -41.38 9.56 -5.45
N PRO A 170 -41.90 10.44 -4.56
CA PRO A 170 -41.09 11.49 -3.91
C PRO A 170 -39.83 10.95 -3.22
N ALA A 171 -39.82 9.68 -2.81
CA ALA A 171 -38.64 9.02 -2.23
C ALA A 171 -37.45 8.95 -3.22
N ARG A 172 -37.69 9.04 -4.53
CA ARG A 172 -36.65 9.07 -5.57
C ARG A 172 -35.80 10.34 -5.54
N LEU A 173 -36.21 11.38 -4.79
CA LEU A 173 -35.33 12.54 -4.55
C LEU A 173 -34.03 12.14 -3.85
N ALA A 174 -34.07 11.20 -2.91
CA ALA A 174 -32.88 10.71 -2.22
C ALA A 174 -31.93 10.00 -3.20
N LEU A 175 -32.48 9.25 -4.17
CA LEU A 175 -31.71 8.63 -5.24
C LEU A 175 -31.02 9.69 -6.11
N LEU A 176 -31.76 10.71 -6.58
CA LEU A 176 -31.18 11.79 -7.39
C LEU A 176 -30.09 12.55 -6.62
N ARG A 177 -30.26 12.81 -5.32
CA ARG A 177 -29.22 13.42 -4.46
C ARG A 177 -27.94 12.59 -4.38
N SER A 178 -28.08 11.27 -4.29
CA SER A 178 -26.94 10.35 -4.22
C SER A 178 -26.34 10.01 -5.59
N CYS A 179 -26.99 10.43 -6.67
CA CYS A 179 -26.56 10.15 -8.04
C CYS A 179 -25.44 11.10 -8.44
N GLY A 180 -24.25 10.56 -8.77
CA GLY A 180 -23.09 11.37 -9.15
C GLY A 180 -23.34 12.30 -10.35
N PHE A 181 -24.28 11.98 -11.24
CA PHE A 181 -24.69 12.86 -12.34
C PHE A 181 -25.31 14.17 -11.85
N PHE A 182 -26.06 14.13 -10.75
CA PHE A 182 -26.75 15.29 -10.21
C PHE A 182 -26.01 15.95 -9.04
N ALA A 183 -24.75 15.58 -8.78
CA ALA A 183 -23.99 16.10 -7.63
C ALA A 183 -23.83 17.63 -7.63
N GLY A 184 -23.85 18.26 -8.80
CA GLY A 184 -23.79 19.73 -8.93
C GLY A 184 -25.13 20.44 -8.74
N PHE A 185 -26.25 19.73 -8.72
CA PHE A 185 -27.60 20.30 -8.66
C PHE A 185 -27.97 20.64 -7.21
N GLY A 186 -28.52 21.85 -7.00
CA GLY A 186 -28.95 22.28 -5.67
C GLY A 186 -30.22 21.56 -5.21
N ASP A 187 -30.50 21.60 -3.91
CA ASP A 187 -31.74 21.05 -3.33
C ASP A 187 -33.01 21.70 -3.90
N GLU A 188 -32.90 22.90 -4.46
CA GLU A 188 -33.96 23.62 -5.17
C GLU A 188 -34.18 23.13 -6.62
N ASP A 189 -33.17 22.52 -7.25
CA ASP A 189 -33.23 22.07 -8.65
C ASP A 189 -33.85 20.66 -8.78
N LEU A 190 -33.49 19.76 -7.88
CA LEU A 190 -33.83 18.32 -7.96
C LEU A 190 -35.33 18.01 -7.97
N PRO A 191 -36.19 18.70 -7.20
CA PRO A 191 -37.64 18.53 -7.30
C PRO A 191 -38.16 18.82 -8.72
N GLY A 192 -37.69 19.91 -9.33
CA GLY A 192 -38.07 20.27 -10.70
C GLY A 192 -37.57 19.28 -11.75
N VAL A 193 -36.42 18.66 -11.53
CA VAL A 193 -35.93 17.56 -12.39
C VAL A 193 -36.82 16.33 -12.23
N LEU A 194 -37.10 15.90 -11.00
CA LEU A 194 -37.90 14.70 -10.73
C LEU A 194 -39.33 14.80 -11.27
N GLU A 195 -39.97 15.97 -11.15
CA GLU A 195 -41.30 16.25 -11.72
C GLU A 195 -41.38 16.08 -13.25
N ARG A 196 -40.23 16.13 -13.93
CA ARG A 196 -40.11 15.95 -15.38
C ARG A 196 -39.72 14.52 -15.78
N MET A 197 -39.49 13.64 -14.80
CA MET A 197 -39.14 12.24 -15.04
C MET A 197 -40.36 11.32 -14.94
N ARG A 198 -40.28 10.16 -15.60
CA ARG A 198 -41.25 9.07 -15.47
C ARG A 198 -40.57 7.79 -15.03
N GLU A 199 -41.23 7.00 -14.20
CA GLU A 199 -40.70 5.72 -13.70
C GLU A 199 -41.29 4.54 -14.49
N ARG A 200 -40.43 3.56 -14.81
CA ARG A 200 -40.82 2.31 -15.47
C ARG A 200 -40.20 1.11 -14.74
N THR A 201 -40.98 0.05 -14.61
CA THR A 201 -40.50 -1.26 -14.14
C THR A 201 -39.96 -2.07 -15.32
N LEU A 202 -38.86 -2.78 -15.10
CA LEU A 202 -38.20 -3.66 -16.05
C LEU A 202 -38.20 -5.09 -15.53
N THR A 203 -38.42 -6.04 -16.43
CA THR A 203 -38.27 -7.48 -16.18
C THR A 203 -36.89 -7.97 -16.62
N ASP A 204 -36.41 -9.10 -16.07
CA ASP A 204 -35.12 -9.67 -16.47
C ASP A 204 -34.99 -9.80 -18.01
N ARG A 205 -33.83 -9.39 -18.53
CA ARG A 205 -33.47 -9.35 -19.97
C ARG A 205 -34.30 -8.41 -20.82
N GLU A 206 -35.17 -7.58 -20.24
CA GLU A 206 -35.90 -6.57 -21.00
C GLU A 206 -34.95 -5.52 -21.58
N ILE A 207 -35.01 -5.32 -22.89
CA ILE A 207 -34.22 -4.31 -23.59
C ILE A 207 -34.85 -2.94 -23.34
N VAL A 208 -34.09 -2.03 -22.73
CA VAL A 208 -34.51 -0.63 -22.54
C VAL A 208 -34.47 0.10 -23.87
N PHE A 209 -33.37 -0.05 -24.61
CA PHE A 209 -33.24 0.32 -26.03
C PHE A 209 -32.10 -0.49 -26.69
N ALA A 210 -32.21 -0.67 -28.00
CA ALA A 210 -31.18 -1.31 -28.82
C ALA A 210 -30.22 -0.30 -29.45
N ALA A 211 -28.99 -0.70 -29.71
CA ALA A 211 -28.05 0.06 -30.55
C ALA A 211 -28.70 0.36 -31.92
N GLY A 212 -28.48 1.54 -32.47
CA GLY A 212 -29.08 1.97 -33.74
C GLY A 212 -30.49 2.59 -33.62
N ALA A 213 -31.20 2.40 -32.50
CA ALA A 213 -32.51 3.01 -32.29
C ALA A 213 -32.41 4.56 -32.16
N PRO A 214 -33.51 5.31 -32.36
CA PRO A 214 -33.54 6.75 -32.07
C PRO A 214 -33.23 7.07 -30.59
N GLY A 215 -32.56 8.19 -30.35
CA GLY A 215 -32.31 8.73 -29.02
C GLY A 215 -33.32 9.77 -28.59
N ASP A 216 -34.30 9.38 -27.77
CA ASP A 216 -35.42 10.22 -27.34
C ASP A 216 -35.51 10.45 -25.82
N ALA A 217 -34.62 9.84 -25.03
CA ALA A 217 -34.57 10.01 -23.58
C ALA A 217 -33.22 9.59 -22.97
N LEU A 218 -32.93 10.09 -21.77
CA LEU A 218 -31.89 9.55 -20.87
C LEU A 218 -32.54 8.84 -19.69
N TYR A 219 -31.80 7.90 -19.09
CA TYR A 219 -32.31 7.04 -18.02
C TYR A 219 -31.40 7.05 -16.79
N VAL A 220 -32.01 6.96 -15.61
CA VAL A 220 -31.34 6.71 -14.32
C VAL A 220 -31.78 5.34 -13.83
N VAL A 221 -30.85 4.46 -13.46
CA VAL A 221 -31.20 3.19 -12.80
C VAL A 221 -31.71 3.50 -11.39
N ALA A 222 -32.96 3.18 -11.10
CA ALA A 222 -33.55 3.38 -9.78
C ALA A 222 -33.33 2.16 -8.87
N GLU A 223 -33.57 0.96 -9.42
CA GLU A 223 -33.43 -0.32 -8.76
C GLU A 223 -32.95 -1.37 -9.77
N GLY A 224 -32.24 -2.39 -9.30
CA GLY A 224 -31.69 -3.45 -10.15
C GLY A 224 -30.44 -3.01 -10.91
N THR A 225 -30.13 -3.71 -12.01
CA THR A 225 -28.94 -3.43 -12.83
C THR A 225 -29.26 -3.46 -14.33
N VAL A 226 -28.54 -2.64 -15.10
CA VAL A 226 -28.65 -2.56 -16.56
C VAL A 226 -27.30 -2.90 -17.19
N GLU A 227 -27.27 -3.93 -18.02
CA GLU A 227 -26.09 -4.31 -18.79
C GLU A 227 -26.02 -3.51 -20.10
N VAL A 228 -24.83 -2.97 -20.40
CA VAL A 228 -24.53 -2.25 -21.64
C VAL A 228 -23.68 -3.15 -22.54
N THR A 229 -24.14 -3.41 -23.76
CA THR A 229 -23.48 -4.33 -24.70
C THR A 229 -23.36 -3.75 -26.10
N LEU A 230 -22.27 -4.09 -26.79
CA LEU A 230 -22.10 -3.95 -28.23
C LEU A 230 -22.15 -5.32 -28.89
N GLN A 231 -22.61 -5.36 -30.13
CA GLN A 231 -22.56 -6.56 -30.95
C GLN A 231 -21.51 -6.40 -32.04
N ARG A 232 -20.63 -7.40 -32.15
CA ARG A 232 -19.60 -7.50 -33.19
C ARG A 232 -19.67 -8.93 -33.76
N ASP A 233 -20.06 -9.08 -35.02
CA ASP A 233 -20.33 -10.39 -35.62
C ASP A 233 -21.36 -11.19 -34.77
N GLU A 234 -21.06 -12.46 -34.43
CA GLU A 234 -21.85 -13.26 -33.47
C GLU A 234 -21.49 -13.00 -31.99
N LEU A 235 -20.50 -12.14 -31.73
CA LEU A 235 -19.97 -11.91 -30.39
C LEU A 235 -20.64 -10.71 -29.71
N ARG A 236 -21.22 -10.96 -28.53
CA ARG A 236 -21.74 -9.90 -27.66
C ARG A 236 -20.64 -9.41 -26.72
N VAL A 237 -20.16 -8.18 -26.95
CA VAL A 237 -19.14 -7.53 -26.12
C VAL A 237 -19.83 -6.77 -24.99
N ARG A 238 -19.62 -7.20 -23.74
CA ARG A 238 -20.14 -6.51 -22.56
C ARG A 238 -19.25 -5.32 -22.19
N LEU A 239 -19.81 -4.11 -22.23
CA LEU A 239 -19.11 -2.86 -21.90
C LEU A 239 -19.14 -2.51 -20.42
N GLY A 240 -20.16 -2.98 -19.69
CA GLY A 240 -20.29 -2.75 -18.26
C GLY A 240 -21.70 -3.05 -17.74
N VAL A 241 -21.82 -3.06 -16.42
CA VAL A 241 -23.10 -3.20 -15.71
C VAL A 241 -23.33 -1.95 -14.87
N LEU A 242 -24.51 -1.36 -15.00
CA LEU A 242 -24.92 -0.12 -14.35
C LEU A 242 -25.89 -0.44 -13.21
N GLY A 243 -25.49 -0.14 -11.97
CA GLY A 243 -26.36 -0.25 -10.79
C GLY A 243 -27.15 1.03 -10.49
N PRO A 244 -27.90 1.06 -9.37
CA PRO A 244 -28.71 2.20 -8.96
C PRO A 244 -27.91 3.51 -8.91
N GLY A 245 -28.53 4.60 -9.37
CA GLY A 245 -27.92 5.94 -9.44
C GLY A 245 -26.96 6.13 -10.62
N LYS A 246 -26.81 5.16 -11.54
CA LYS A 246 -26.05 5.36 -12.78
C LYS A 246 -26.94 5.85 -13.92
N VAL A 247 -26.39 6.73 -14.76
CA VAL A 247 -27.07 7.35 -15.91
C VAL A 247 -26.62 6.71 -17.22
N PHE A 248 -27.56 6.52 -18.15
CA PHE A 248 -27.29 6.01 -19.49
C PHE A 248 -28.27 6.55 -20.54
N GLY A 249 -27.85 6.50 -21.81
CA GLY A 249 -28.67 6.94 -22.96
C GLY A 249 -28.47 8.41 -23.35
N GLU A 250 -27.54 9.11 -22.71
CA GLU A 250 -27.25 10.52 -22.90
C GLU A 250 -26.62 10.88 -24.25
N VAL A 251 -25.78 10.00 -24.82
CA VAL A 251 -25.00 10.28 -26.05
C VAL A 251 -25.90 10.74 -27.20
N ALA A 252 -26.95 9.97 -27.47
CA ALA A 252 -27.90 10.21 -28.55
C ALA A 252 -28.80 11.44 -28.31
N LEU A 253 -28.91 11.87 -27.05
CA LEU A 253 -29.68 13.06 -26.67
C LEU A 253 -28.88 14.35 -26.90
N VAL A 254 -27.55 14.28 -26.70
CA VAL A 254 -26.62 15.42 -26.86
C VAL A 254 -26.32 15.69 -28.33
N ASP A 255 -26.05 14.66 -29.14
CA ASP A 255 -25.62 14.83 -30.53
C ASP A 255 -26.70 14.53 -31.59
N GLY A 256 -27.86 14.00 -31.18
CA GLY A 256 -28.96 13.67 -32.07
C GLY A 256 -28.75 12.44 -32.96
N GLY A 257 -27.66 11.69 -32.79
CA GLY A 257 -27.40 10.43 -33.50
C GLY A 257 -28.18 9.23 -32.93
N PRO A 258 -28.06 8.03 -33.51
CA PRO A 258 -28.71 6.83 -32.98
C PRO A 258 -28.11 6.36 -31.64
N ARG A 259 -28.75 5.45 -30.91
CA ARG A 259 -28.20 4.82 -29.70
C ARG A 259 -26.88 4.12 -30.01
N SER A 260 -25.84 4.37 -29.21
CA SER A 260 -24.48 3.85 -29.45
C SER A 260 -24.25 2.42 -28.95
N ALA A 261 -25.12 1.89 -28.10
CA ALA A 261 -25.05 0.55 -27.53
C ALA A 261 -26.45 0.02 -27.15
N THR A 262 -26.56 -1.30 -26.94
CA THR A 262 -27.79 -1.94 -26.46
C THR A 262 -27.76 -2.02 -24.93
N CYS A 263 -28.82 -1.54 -24.27
CA CYS A 263 -28.99 -1.59 -22.82
C CYS A 263 -30.15 -2.52 -22.45
N ALA A 264 -29.90 -3.51 -21.59
CA ALA A 264 -30.92 -4.46 -21.13
C ALA A 264 -30.85 -4.67 -19.61
N ALA A 265 -31.99 -4.92 -18.97
CA ALA A 265 -32.04 -5.23 -17.55
C ALA A 265 -31.38 -6.59 -17.26
N VAL A 266 -30.71 -6.68 -16.10
CA VAL A 266 -30.23 -7.93 -15.50
C VAL A 266 -30.93 -8.11 -14.16
N GLY A 267 -31.85 -9.05 -14.12
CA GLY A 267 -32.87 -9.16 -13.09
C GLY A 267 -34.00 -8.13 -13.25
N ASP A 268 -34.99 -8.21 -12.37
CA ASP A 268 -36.06 -7.23 -12.28
C ASP A 268 -35.52 -5.90 -11.71
N GLY A 269 -36.04 -4.78 -12.19
CA GLY A 269 -35.54 -3.46 -11.81
C GLY A 269 -36.47 -2.32 -12.15
N ARG A 270 -36.02 -1.09 -11.90
CA ARG A 270 -36.75 0.14 -12.21
C ARG A 270 -35.82 1.20 -12.75
N VAL A 271 -36.32 1.99 -13.70
CA VAL A 271 -35.59 3.13 -14.28
C VAL A 271 -36.44 4.39 -14.24
N LEU A 272 -35.79 5.54 -14.05
CA LEU A 272 -36.37 6.86 -14.27
C LEU A 272 -35.97 7.34 -15.67
N GLU A 273 -36.92 7.82 -16.44
CA GLU A 273 -36.74 8.37 -17.78
C GLU A 273 -36.90 9.89 -17.76
N LEU A 274 -35.96 10.60 -18.36
CA LEU A 274 -36.09 12.01 -18.71
C LEU A 274 -36.11 12.12 -20.25
N GLY A 275 -37.29 12.44 -20.79
CA GLY A 275 -37.53 12.53 -22.23
C GLY A 275 -36.88 13.76 -22.88
N LYS A 276 -36.68 13.71 -24.20
CA LYS A 276 -36.00 14.74 -25.00
C LYS A 276 -36.57 16.14 -24.82
N ASP A 277 -37.89 16.31 -24.83
CA ASP A 277 -38.50 17.63 -24.66
C ASP A 277 -38.29 18.19 -23.25
N ALA A 278 -38.38 17.32 -22.24
CA ALA A 278 -38.10 17.68 -20.86
C ALA A 278 -36.61 18.01 -20.65
N PHE A 279 -35.71 17.23 -21.25
CA PHE A 279 -34.28 17.50 -21.25
C PHE A 279 -33.96 18.84 -21.96
N ALA A 280 -34.57 19.10 -23.12
CA ALA A 280 -34.40 20.36 -23.84
C ALA A 280 -34.90 21.56 -23.01
N SER A 281 -35.98 21.40 -22.24
CA SER A 281 -36.46 22.44 -21.33
C SER A 281 -35.50 22.72 -20.16
N LEU A 282 -34.79 21.71 -19.66
CA LEU A 282 -33.75 21.88 -18.63
C LEU A 282 -32.46 22.46 -19.23
N ALA A 283 -32.24 22.24 -20.52
CA ALA A 283 -31.14 22.81 -21.30
C ALA A 283 -31.45 24.22 -21.85
N GLU A 284 -32.52 24.88 -21.39
CA GLU A 284 -32.86 26.26 -21.80
C GLU A 284 -31.67 27.22 -21.60
N THR A 285 -31.38 27.97 -22.67
CA THR A 285 -30.08 28.58 -22.93
C THR A 285 -29.68 29.62 -21.86
N TYR A 286 -28.46 29.48 -21.33
CA TYR A 286 -27.78 30.39 -20.39
C TYR A 286 -28.32 30.48 -18.95
N SER A 287 -29.16 29.52 -18.52
CA SER A 287 -29.53 29.36 -17.11
C SER A 287 -28.40 28.68 -16.30
N PRO A 288 -28.25 28.95 -14.98
CA PRO A 288 -27.30 28.20 -14.14
C PRO A 288 -27.53 26.68 -14.17
N LEU A 289 -28.80 26.26 -14.28
CA LEU A 289 -29.20 24.87 -14.39
C LEU A 289 -28.68 24.21 -15.69
N SER A 290 -28.71 24.94 -16.82
CA SER A 290 -28.20 24.45 -18.10
C SER A 290 -26.68 24.18 -18.08
N LEU A 291 -25.91 25.02 -17.37
CA LEU A 291 -24.46 24.82 -17.21
C LEU A 291 -24.17 23.59 -16.34
N ARG A 292 -24.90 23.43 -15.22
CA ARG A 292 -24.78 22.24 -14.35
C ARG A 292 -25.13 20.95 -15.09
N LEU A 293 -26.14 21.00 -15.95
CA LEU A 293 -26.53 19.86 -16.79
C LEU A 293 -25.43 19.49 -17.81
N LEU A 294 -24.83 20.48 -18.48
CA LEU A 294 -23.72 20.24 -19.42
C LEU A 294 -22.49 19.66 -18.72
N GLU A 295 -22.15 20.15 -17.53
CA GLU A 295 -21.05 19.63 -16.72
C GLU A 295 -21.29 18.17 -16.30
N ALA A 296 -22.51 17.87 -15.85
CA ALA A 296 -22.93 16.50 -15.52
C ALA A 296 -22.83 15.56 -16.72
N LEU A 297 -23.26 16.01 -17.90
CA LEU A 297 -23.15 15.25 -19.15
C LEU A 297 -21.70 14.97 -19.51
N ILE A 298 -20.84 15.99 -19.47
CA ILE A 298 -19.41 15.84 -19.76
C ILE A 298 -18.79 14.79 -18.84
N ALA A 299 -19.01 14.88 -17.52
CA ALA A 299 -18.49 13.91 -16.57
C ALA A 299 -18.98 12.47 -16.87
N ASN A 300 -20.26 12.32 -17.19
CA ASN A 300 -20.83 11.01 -17.52
C ASN A 300 -20.32 10.44 -18.86
N LEU A 301 -20.14 11.29 -19.88
CA LEU A 301 -19.57 10.91 -21.18
C LEU A 301 -18.11 10.49 -21.07
N VAL A 302 -17.31 11.17 -20.23
CA VAL A 302 -15.93 10.77 -19.92
C VAL A 302 -15.91 9.39 -19.26
N ALA A 303 -16.76 9.15 -18.27
CA ALA A 303 -16.89 7.84 -17.63
C ALA A 303 -17.39 6.74 -18.60
N ALA A 304 -18.24 7.09 -19.58
CA ALA A 304 -18.66 6.16 -20.63
C ALA A 304 -17.51 5.81 -21.58
N HIS A 305 -16.74 6.80 -22.03
CA HIS A 305 -15.58 6.60 -22.90
C HIS A 305 -14.49 5.76 -22.22
N ASP A 306 -14.19 6.02 -20.95
CA ASP A 306 -13.17 5.28 -20.21
C ASP A 306 -13.56 3.79 -20.01
N ARG A 307 -14.85 3.50 -19.79
CA ARG A 307 -15.37 2.11 -19.81
C ARG A 307 -15.19 1.43 -21.18
N LEU A 308 -15.45 2.17 -22.26
CA LEU A 308 -15.26 1.68 -23.62
C LEU A 308 -13.78 1.38 -23.92
N ASP A 309 -12.86 2.25 -23.51
CA ASP A 309 -11.43 2.03 -23.69
C ASP A 309 -10.94 0.79 -22.94
N ARG A 310 -11.38 0.58 -21.68
CA ARG A 310 -11.09 -0.66 -20.94
C ARG A 310 -11.60 -1.92 -21.64
N ALA A 311 -12.78 -1.85 -22.25
CA ALA A 311 -13.34 -2.98 -22.98
C ALA A 311 -12.55 -3.37 -24.25
N ARG A 312 -11.64 -2.50 -24.75
CA ARG A 312 -10.75 -2.80 -25.89
C ARG A 312 -9.54 -3.66 -25.52
N GLU A 313 -9.17 -3.72 -24.24
CA GLU A 313 -7.99 -4.47 -23.76
C GLU A 313 -7.99 -5.97 -24.14
N PRO A 314 -9.07 -6.74 -23.88
CA PRO A 314 -9.11 -8.15 -24.29
C PRO A 314 -9.12 -8.34 -25.82
N LEU A 315 -9.75 -7.44 -26.57
CA LEU A 315 -9.81 -7.49 -28.05
C LEU A 315 -8.43 -7.25 -28.69
N ALA A 316 -7.60 -6.41 -28.08
CA ALA A 316 -6.22 -6.17 -28.53
C ALA A 316 -5.29 -7.37 -28.23
N ALA A 317 -5.57 -8.13 -27.16
CA ALA A 317 -4.82 -9.35 -26.81
C ALA A 317 -5.07 -10.49 -27.81
N GLU A 318 -6.32 -10.67 -28.29
CA GLU A 318 -6.68 -11.68 -29.30
C GLU A 318 -6.07 -11.38 -30.68
N SER A 319 -6.04 -10.10 -31.09
CA SER A 319 -5.41 -9.67 -32.36
C SER A 319 -3.91 -9.99 -32.41
N ARG A 320 -3.21 -9.91 -31.26
CA ARG A 320 -1.78 -10.28 -31.13
C ARG A 320 -1.50 -11.78 -31.24
N LEU A 321 -2.47 -12.64 -30.91
CA LEU A 321 -2.35 -14.09 -31.13
C LEU A 321 -2.50 -14.44 -32.63
N ALA A 322 -3.29 -13.68 -33.38
CA ALA A 322 -3.51 -13.88 -34.81
C ALA A 322 -2.38 -13.34 -35.72
N THR A 323 -1.57 -12.38 -35.26
CA THR A 323 -0.55 -11.68 -36.07
C THR A 323 0.88 -12.19 -35.89
N ARG A 324 1.11 -13.34 -35.23
CA ARG A 324 2.44 -13.96 -35.06
C ARG A 324 3.10 -14.51 -36.34
N GLY A 325 2.68 -14.04 -37.52
CA GLY A 325 3.12 -14.56 -38.82
C GLY A 325 3.24 -13.49 -39.90
N ALA A 326 3.96 -12.39 -39.65
CA ALA A 326 4.60 -11.59 -40.70
C ALA A 326 5.54 -10.59 -40.02
N GLY A 327 6.81 -10.57 -40.45
CA GLY A 327 7.79 -9.62 -39.95
C GLY A 327 7.43 -8.20 -40.37
N ASP A 328 7.32 -7.32 -39.38
CA ASP A 328 7.43 -5.88 -39.56
C ASP A 328 8.05 -5.28 -38.28
N GLU A 329 9.10 -4.48 -38.46
CA GLU A 329 9.89 -3.85 -37.41
C GLU A 329 9.22 -2.54 -36.97
N SER A 330 8.64 -2.50 -35.76
CA SER A 330 8.38 -1.29 -34.94
C SER A 330 7.59 -1.66 -33.66
N PRO A 331 7.77 -0.96 -32.52
CA PRO A 331 9.00 -0.87 -31.74
C PRO A 331 8.77 -1.32 -30.28
N GLU A 332 9.83 -1.85 -29.70
CA GLU A 332 10.02 -2.12 -28.27
C GLU A 332 9.90 -0.84 -27.42
N LEU A 333 8.69 -0.46 -27.03
CA LEU A 333 8.44 0.53 -25.97
C LEU A 333 7.33 -0.03 -25.07
N LEU A 334 7.71 -1.00 -24.24
CA LEU A 334 6.86 -1.75 -23.32
C LEU A 334 7.54 -1.79 -21.96
N ASP A 335 6.87 -1.26 -20.94
CA ASP A 335 7.14 -1.40 -19.49
C ASP A 335 8.64 -1.42 -19.05
N PRO A 336 9.16 -0.34 -18.44
CA PRO A 336 10.55 -0.30 -17.98
C PRO A 336 10.93 -1.40 -16.96
N PHE A 337 9.96 -2.12 -16.40
CA PHE A 337 10.20 -3.25 -15.50
C PHE A 337 9.98 -4.64 -16.14
N ALA A 338 9.21 -4.78 -17.21
CA ALA A 338 9.03 -6.08 -17.87
C ALA A 338 10.16 -6.45 -18.83
N ALA A 339 10.81 -5.47 -19.48
CA ALA A 339 11.90 -5.72 -20.43
C ALA A 339 13.22 -6.16 -19.74
N LEU A 340 13.29 -6.16 -18.41
CA LEU A 340 14.52 -6.34 -17.62
C LEU A 340 14.41 -7.37 -16.50
N ALA A 341 13.36 -8.21 -16.44
CA ALA A 341 13.25 -9.23 -15.41
C ALA A 341 14.56 -10.05 -15.35
N PRO A 342 15.36 -9.92 -14.29
CA PRO A 342 16.70 -10.44 -14.31
C PRO A 342 16.64 -11.96 -14.44
N SER A 343 17.49 -12.51 -15.31
CA SER A 343 17.75 -13.94 -15.39
C SER A 343 18.19 -14.48 -14.03
N ALA A 344 18.11 -15.80 -13.84
CA ALA A 344 18.57 -16.44 -12.60
C ALA A 344 20.03 -16.06 -12.24
N GLU A 345 20.90 -15.93 -13.25
CA GLU A 345 22.29 -15.49 -13.07
C GLU A 345 22.37 -14.02 -12.59
N GLN A 346 21.60 -13.12 -13.22
CA GLN A 346 21.54 -11.71 -12.80
C GLN A 346 20.95 -11.56 -11.39
N ARG A 347 19.96 -12.38 -11.02
CA ARG A 347 19.43 -12.42 -9.64
C ARG A 347 20.50 -12.89 -8.66
N GLY A 348 21.26 -13.94 -9.02
CA GLY A 348 22.40 -14.40 -8.23
C GLY A 348 23.41 -13.30 -7.96
N ALA A 349 23.85 -12.61 -9.02
CA ALA A 349 24.78 -11.48 -8.92
C ALA A 349 24.22 -10.29 -8.11
N LEU A 350 22.91 -10.03 -8.21
CA LEU A 350 22.24 -9.01 -7.40
C LEU A 350 22.25 -9.36 -5.92
N VAL A 351 22.01 -10.62 -5.56
CA VAL A 351 22.09 -11.05 -4.15
C VAL A 351 23.52 -10.93 -3.61
N GLU A 352 24.53 -11.27 -4.41
CA GLU A 352 25.94 -11.05 -4.03
C GLU A 352 26.27 -9.56 -3.85
N LEU A 353 25.73 -8.69 -4.73
CA LEU A 353 25.84 -7.24 -4.60
C LEU A 353 25.22 -6.76 -3.28
N ILE A 354 24.04 -7.25 -2.91
CA ILE A 354 23.40 -6.92 -1.63
C ILE A 354 24.32 -7.30 -0.48
N GLY A 355 24.79 -8.55 -0.44
CA GLY A 355 25.64 -9.07 0.63
C GLY A 355 26.92 -8.24 0.84
N ARG A 356 27.63 -7.89 -0.23
CA ARG A 356 28.87 -7.09 -0.14
C ARG A 356 28.64 -5.59 0.15
N SER A 357 27.43 -5.08 -0.08
CA SER A 357 27.09 -3.67 0.09
C SER A 357 26.45 -3.35 1.44
N VAL A 358 26.25 -4.34 2.31
CA VAL A 358 25.78 -4.11 3.68
C VAL A 358 26.81 -3.27 4.44
N ILE A 359 26.42 -2.04 4.77
CA ILE A 359 27.32 -1.09 5.43
C ILE A 359 27.68 -1.59 6.82
N GLY A 360 28.95 -1.91 7.00
CA GLY A 360 29.55 -2.34 8.27
C GLY A 360 29.39 -3.83 8.59
N ASP A 361 29.17 -4.69 7.60
CA ASP A 361 29.16 -6.15 7.77
C ASP A 361 30.56 -6.72 8.11
N ASP A 362 31.61 -6.06 7.68
CA ASP A 362 33.01 -6.44 7.90
C ASP A 362 33.64 -5.78 9.14
N LEU A 363 32.89 -5.01 9.91
CA LEU A 363 33.38 -4.32 11.11
C LEU A 363 33.84 -5.29 12.19
N VAL A 364 34.84 -4.87 12.96
CA VAL A 364 35.38 -5.61 14.09
C VAL A 364 35.00 -4.92 15.40
N LEU A 365 34.34 -5.66 16.29
CA LEU A 365 34.04 -5.25 17.65
C LEU A 365 35.18 -5.66 18.59
N PRO A 366 35.72 -4.74 19.40
CA PRO A 366 36.55 -5.12 20.53
C PRO A 366 35.67 -5.77 21.61
N GLY A 367 36.10 -6.91 22.13
CA GLY A 367 35.40 -7.61 23.21
C GLY A 367 36.35 -8.15 24.27
N PRO A 368 35.81 -8.71 25.37
CA PRO A 368 36.60 -9.30 26.46
C PRO A 368 37.43 -10.51 25.98
N PHE A 369 36.98 -11.20 24.92
CA PHE A 369 37.70 -12.33 24.31
C PHE A 369 38.50 -11.92 23.06
N GLY A 370 38.95 -10.66 23.03
CA GLY A 370 39.62 -10.05 21.90
C GLY A 370 38.64 -9.51 20.86
N SER A 371 39.19 -9.08 19.74
CA SER A 371 38.44 -8.52 18.63
C SER A 371 37.67 -9.58 17.84
N LYS A 372 36.38 -9.34 17.55
CA LYS A 372 35.50 -10.22 16.77
C LYS A 372 34.90 -9.47 15.59
N ARG A 373 34.94 -10.07 14.39
CA ARG A 373 34.14 -9.62 13.25
C ARG A 373 32.66 -9.73 13.59
N ILE A 374 31.89 -8.69 13.27
CA ILE A 374 30.45 -8.69 13.43
C ILE A 374 29.81 -9.74 12.51
N VAL A 375 28.79 -10.42 13.04
CA VAL A 375 27.81 -11.19 12.27
C VAL A 375 26.44 -10.70 12.71
N TYR A 376 25.69 -10.01 11.85
CA TYR A 376 24.38 -9.47 12.22
C TYR A 376 23.28 -10.48 11.94
N ALA A 377 22.50 -10.85 12.96
CA ALA A 377 21.45 -11.87 12.89
C ALA A 377 20.12 -11.38 13.52
N ASP A 378 19.86 -10.07 13.49
CA ASP A 378 18.62 -9.45 13.99
C ASP A 378 17.92 -8.58 12.92
N TYR A 379 17.96 -8.99 11.66
CA TYR A 379 17.28 -8.28 10.56
C TYR A 379 15.75 -8.24 10.72
N THR A 380 15.16 -9.14 11.52
CA THR A 380 13.74 -9.09 11.89
C THR A 380 13.39 -7.80 12.65
N ALA A 381 14.33 -7.23 13.40
CA ALA A 381 14.14 -5.96 14.09
C ALA A 381 14.25 -4.78 13.12
N SER A 382 15.30 -4.75 12.30
CA SER A 382 15.53 -3.74 11.28
C SER A 382 16.54 -4.24 10.24
N GLY A 383 16.37 -3.82 8.99
CA GLY A 383 17.37 -3.99 7.96
C GLY A 383 18.64 -3.19 8.26
N ARG A 384 19.67 -3.38 7.43
CA ARG A 384 20.88 -2.54 7.41
C ARG A 384 20.94 -1.72 6.13
N SER A 385 21.60 -0.57 6.16
CA SER A 385 21.80 0.28 4.97
C SER A 385 22.70 -0.39 3.93
N LEU A 386 22.47 -0.07 2.66
CA LEU A 386 23.25 -0.55 1.53
C LEU A 386 24.02 0.59 0.89
N SER A 387 25.31 0.40 0.65
CA SER A 387 26.22 1.43 0.12
C SER A 387 25.69 2.08 -1.17
N PHE A 388 25.18 1.28 -2.11
CA PHE A 388 24.71 1.79 -3.39
C PHE A 388 23.39 2.57 -3.30
N ILE A 389 22.54 2.29 -2.30
CA ILE A 389 21.34 3.10 -2.04
C ILE A 389 21.75 4.44 -1.42
N GLU A 390 22.69 4.41 -0.47
CA GLU A 390 23.21 5.65 0.13
C GLU A 390 23.93 6.51 -0.92
N ASP A 391 24.69 5.90 -1.84
CA ASP A 391 25.32 6.59 -2.96
C ASP A 391 24.28 7.28 -3.86
N PHE A 392 23.18 6.60 -4.20
CA PHE A 392 22.10 7.21 -4.99
C PHE A 392 21.44 8.38 -4.24
N VAL A 393 21.13 8.20 -2.96
CA VAL A 393 20.56 9.27 -2.13
C VAL A 393 21.51 10.47 -2.07
N HIS A 394 22.79 10.23 -1.83
CA HIS A 394 23.81 11.27 -1.71
C HIS A 394 24.05 12.01 -3.04
N ARG A 395 24.06 11.30 -4.18
CA ARG A 395 24.47 11.87 -5.48
C ARG A 395 23.30 12.40 -6.31
N GLU A 396 22.11 11.82 -6.20
CA GLU A 396 20.96 12.13 -7.07
C GLU A 396 19.79 12.77 -6.32
N VAL A 397 19.58 12.42 -5.04
CA VAL A 397 18.43 12.91 -4.26
C VAL A 397 18.78 14.21 -3.53
N LEU A 398 19.79 14.19 -2.67
CA LEU A 398 20.13 15.32 -1.81
C LEU A 398 20.56 16.59 -2.56
N PRO A 399 21.32 16.53 -3.67
CA PRO A 399 21.72 17.75 -4.40
C PRO A 399 20.57 18.52 -5.04
N LEU A 400 19.46 17.83 -5.35
CA LEU A 400 18.26 18.42 -5.97
C LEU A 400 17.08 18.53 -4.98
N TYR A 401 17.35 18.32 -3.69
CA TYR A 401 16.33 18.36 -2.65
C TYR A 401 15.70 19.75 -2.51
N ALA A 402 14.37 19.76 -2.42
CA ALA A 402 13.58 20.91 -2.00
C ALA A 402 12.33 20.43 -1.24
N ASN A 403 11.70 21.31 -0.47
CA ASN A 403 10.44 20.97 0.16
C ASN A 403 9.33 20.73 -0.90
N THR A 404 8.37 19.87 -0.59
CA THR A 404 7.22 19.61 -1.47
C THR A 404 6.31 20.85 -1.57
N HIS A 405 5.39 20.85 -2.53
CA HIS A 405 4.48 21.99 -2.81
C HIS A 405 5.16 23.24 -3.41
N THR A 406 6.39 23.12 -3.92
CA THR A 406 7.14 24.19 -4.62
C THR A 406 7.50 23.82 -6.06
N GLU A 407 6.50 23.39 -6.84
CA GLU A 407 6.67 22.90 -8.22
C GLU A 407 7.05 23.98 -9.25
N SER A 408 7.08 25.25 -8.85
CA SER A 408 7.60 26.32 -9.70
C SER A 408 9.13 26.26 -9.88
N SER A 409 9.83 25.51 -9.02
CA SER A 409 11.29 25.36 -9.05
C SER A 409 11.72 24.00 -9.62
N ALA A 410 12.91 23.95 -10.22
CA ALA A 410 13.46 22.69 -10.77
C ALA A 410 13.67 21.62 -9.68
N THR A 411 14.21 22.02 -8.51
CA THR A 411 14.47 21.14 -7.36
C THR A 411 13.17 20.65 -6.72
N GLY A 412 12.16 21.52 -6.58
CA GLY A 412 10.83 21.15 -6.11
C GLY A 412 10.16 20.12 -7.01
N ARG A 413 10.19 20.33 -8.34
CA ARG A 413 9.66 19.35 -9.32
C ARG A 413 10.38 18.02 -9.26
N GLN A 414 11.71 18.02 -9.19
CA GLN A 414 12.48 16.78 -9.13
C GLN A 414 12.19 16.00 -7.85
N THR A 415 12.13 16.68 -6.71
CA THR A 415 11.84 16.04 -5.42
C THR A 415 10.44 15.42 -5.41
N MET A 416 9.43 16.17 -5.89
CA MET A 416 8.06 15.66 -5.97
C MET A 416 7.97 14.44 -6.88
N ARG A 417 8.61 14.49 -8.07
CA ARG A 417 8.65 13.37 -9.00
C ARG A 417 9.21 12.10 -8.36
N LEU A 418 10.35 12.17 -7.69
CA LEU A 418 10.95 10.99 -7.05
C LEU A 418 10.05 10.41 -5.95
N ARG A 419 9.32 11.27 -5.23
CA ARG A 419 8.39 10.85 -4.20
C ARG A 419 7.14 10.19 -4.78
N ASP A 420 6.59 10.72 -5.86
CA ASP A 420 5.47 10.12 -6.58
C ASP A 420 5.88 8.80 -7.26
N ASP A 421 7.08 8.74 -7.80
CA ASP A 421 7.69 7.51 -8.31
C ASP A 421 7.73 6.46 -7.19
N ALA A 422 8.23 6.83 -6.00
CA ALA A 422 8.27 5.92 -4.85
C ALA A 422 6.87 5.43 -4.44
N ARG A 423 5.87 6.32 -4.42
CA ARG A 423 4.48 5.93 -4.13
C ARG A 423 3.94 4.94 -5.15
N ARG A 424 4.14 5.20 -6.45
CA ARG A 424 3.69 4.31 -7.54
C ARG A 424 4.41 2.98 -7.53
N ILE A 425 5.71 2.96 -7.21
CA ILE A 425 6.48 1.73 -7.04
C ILE A 425 5.88 0.89 -5.92
N VAL A 426 5.62 1.49 -4.76
CA VAL A 426 5.02 0.77 -3.63
C VAL A 426 3.63 0.27 -4.01
N HIS A 427 2.80 1.11 -4.62
CA HIS A 427 1.45 0.77 -5.09
C HIS A 427 1.46 -0.43 -6.07
N GLY A 428 2.35 -0.41 -7.07
CA GLY A 428 2.49 -1.52 -8.00
C GLY A 428 3.06 -2.79 -7.35
N ALA A 429 4.03 -2.64 -6.43
CA ALA A 429 4.67 -3.75 -5.74
C ALA A 429 3.75 -4.47 -4.75
N VAL A 430 2.62 -3.87 -4.36
CA VAL A 430 1.62 -4.48 -3.49
C VAL A 430 0.36 -4.94 -4.23
N GLY A 431 0.38 -4.97 -5.57
CA GLY A 431 -0.81 -5.33 -6.37
C GLY A 431 -1.96 -4.31 -6.24
N GLY A 432 -1.64 -3.04 -6.03
CA GLY A 432 -2.63 -1.97 -5.85
C GLY A 432 -3.49 -1.74 -7.10
N SER A 433 -4.78 -1.46 -6.87
CA SER A 433 -5.77 -1.07 -7.87
C SER A 433 -6.10 0.43 -7.77
N GLU A 434 -7.00 0.93 -8.62
CA GLU A 434 -7.50 2.32 -8.55
C GLU A 434 -8.22 2.60 -7.21
N ASP A 435 -8.76 1.57 -6.56
CA ASP A 435 -9.44 1.66 -5.26
C ASP A 435 -8.47 1.68 -4.07
N ASP A 436 -7.16 1.54 -4.30
CA ASP A 436 -6.14 1.50 -3.25
C ASP A 436 -5.36 2.82 -3.19
N VAL A 437 -5.08 3.26 -1.96
CA VAL A 437 -4.20 4.38 -1.66
C VAL A 437 -2.96 3.90 -0.94
N VAL A 438 -1.83 4.54 -1.21
CA VAL A 438 -0.61 4.40 -0.43
C VAL A 438 -0.45 5.69 0.35
N VAL A 439 -0.31 5.61 1.67
CA VAL A 439 -0.08 6.75 2.56
C VAL A 439 1.22 6.53 3.31
N PHE A 440 2.16 7.49 3.20
CA PHE A 440 3.37 7.50 4.00
C PHE A 440 3.03 8.05 5.38
N CYS A 441 3.31 7.26 6.42
CA CYS A 441 2.98 7.57 7.80
C CYS A 441 4.21 8.07 8.56
N GLY A 442 4.17 7.96 9.89
CA GLY A 442 5.33 8.17 10.75
C GLY A 442 6.26 6.96 10.78
N SER A 443 6.84 6.64 11.93
CA SER A 443 7.81 5.54 12.03
C SER A 443 7.14 4.16 12.06
N GLY A 444 7.41 3.34 11.05
CA GLY A 444 7.03 1.92 10.98
C GLY A 444 5.53 1.63 10.94
N ALA A 445 5.18 0.34 10.88
CA ALA A 445 3.79 -0.15 10.84
C ALA A 445 2.94 0.34 12.01
N THR A 446 3.55 0.58 13.19
CA THR A 446 2.86 1.20 14.34
C THR A 446 2.16 2.50 13.95
N SER A 447 2.83 3.36 13.19
CA SER A 447 2.25 4.62 12.73
C SER A 447 1.16 4.44 11.67
N ALA A 448 1.25 3.39 10.85
CA ALA A 448 0.23 3.04 9.86
C ALA A 448 -1.05 2.49 10.53
N ILE A 449 -0.89 1.68 11.58
CA ILE A 449 -2.01 1.16 12.40
C ILE A 449 -2.67 2.31 13.17
N ASP A 450 -1.88 3.16 13.81
CA ASP A 450 -2.40 4.35 14.49
C ASP A 450 -3.13 5.29 13.52
N LYS A 451 -2.60 5.45 12.30
CA LYS A 451 -3.22 6.23 11.23
C LYS A 451 -4.61 5.70 10.91
N ILE A 452 -4.77 4.40 10.63
CA ILE A 452 -6.08 3.85 10.28
C ILE A 452 -7.07 3.90 11.46
N VAL A 453 -6.62 3.65 12.70
CA VAL A 453 -7.46 3.77 13.91
C VAL A 453 -8.01 5.19 14.06
N ARG A 454 -7.18 6.21 13.78
CA ARG A 454 -7.59 7.62 13.81
C ARG A 454 -8.50 7.99 12.63
N THR A 455 -8.19 7.52 11.42
CA THR A 455 -9.01 7.73 10.22
C THR A 455 -10.43 7.17 10.40
N LEU A 456 -10.56 6.01 11.05
CA LEU A 456 -11.85 5.40 11.38
C LEU A 456 -12.55 6.05 12.59
N GLY A 457 -11.93 7.02 13.26
CA GLY A 457 -12.52 7.74 14.39
C GLY A 457 -12.68 6.91 15.67
N LEU A 458 -11.86 5.88 15.87
CA LEU A 458 -12.06 4.89 16.94
C LEU A 458 -11.42 5.25 18.29
N ARG A 459 -10.63 6.34 18.35
CA ARG A 459 -9.94 6.73 19.59
C ARG A 459 -10.55 7.97 20.22
N ILE A 460 -10.91 7.86 21.49
CA ILE A 460 -11.33 8.97 22.34
C ILE A 460 -10.10 9.47 23.11
N PRO A 461 -9.85 10.79 23.19
CA PRO A 461 -8.79 11.33 24.04
C PRO A 461 -8.95 10.90 25.50
N GLU A 462 -7.88 10.37 26.11
CA GLU A 462 -7.90 9.79 27.46
C GLU A 462 -8.50 10.74 28.52
N ALA A 463 -8.11 12.02 28.51
CA ALA A 463 -8.65 13.00 29.45
C ALA A 463 -10.17 13.22 29.33
N LEU A 464 -10.73 13.05 28.13
CA LEU A 464 -12.18 13.13 27.91
C LEU A 464 -12.87 11.82 28.30
N GLU A 465 -12.25 10.68 28.00
CA GLU A 465 -12.75 9.38 28.42
C GLU A 465 -12.80 9.28 29.96
N ALA A 466 -11.71 9.62 30.65
CA ALA A 466 -11.64 9.59 32.12
C ALA A 466 -12.65 10.54 32.78
N ARG A 467 -12.92 11.70 32.18
CA ARG A 467 -13.83 12.71 32.75
C ARG A 467 -15.31 12.44 32.47
N TYR A 468 -15.63 11.91 31.29
CA TYR A 468 -17.02 11.82 30.81
C TYR A 468 -17.50 10.39 30.51
N GLY A 469 -16.61 9.39 30.52
CA GLY A 469 -16.95 7.99 30.22
C GLY A 469 -17.58 7.84 28.84
N LEU A 470 -17.05 8.53 27.83
CA LEU A 470 -17.69 8.68 26.52
C LEU A 470 -17.88 7.32 25.82
N SER A 471 -16.93 6.39 25.96
CA SER A 471 -17.03 5.06 25.38
C SER A 471 -18.23 4.26 25.93
N ALA A 472 -18.64 4.49 27.18
CA ALA A 472 -19.78 3.84 27.81
C ALA A 472 -21.13 4.38 27.31
N LEU A 473 -21.14 5.56 26.67
CA LEU A 473 -22.34 6.14 26.06
C LEU A 473 -22.63 5.57 24.66
N ILE A 474 -21.65 4.89 24.04
CA ILE A 474 -21.79 4.29 22.71
C ILE A 474 -22.44 2.91 22.88
N PRO A 475 -23.60 2.65 22.23
CA PRO A 475 -24.25 1.34 22.28
C PRO A 475 -23.29 0.23 21.88
N ARG A 476 -23.34 -0.90 22.58
CA ARG A 476 -22.41 -2.02 22.35
C ARG A 476 -22.42 -2.49 20.89
N ASN A 477 -23.58 -2.58 20.26
CA ASN A 477 -23.74 -2.99 18.86
C ASN A 477 -23.13 -1.98 17.85
N GLU A 478 -22.97 -0.71 18.25
CA GLU A 478 -22.32 0.34 17.46
C GLU A 478 -20.82 0.43 17.71
N ARG A 479 -20.33 -0.16 18.81
CA ARG A 479 -18.89 -0.31 19.07
C ARG A 479 -18.32 -1.41 18.17
N PRO A 480 -17.20 -1.15 17.45
CA PRO A 480 -16.58 -2.16 16.62
C PRO A 480 -16.10 -3.35 17.44
N VAL A 481 -16.01 -4.52 16.80
CA VAL A 481 -15.23 -5.66 17.32
C VAL A 481 -14.02 -5.87 16.43
N VAL A 482 -12.86 -6.08 17.05
CA VAL A 482 -11.59 -6.34 16.37
C VAL A 482 -11.10 -7.73 16.75
N PHE A 483 -10.91 -8.59 15.76
CA PHE A 483 -10.32 -9.92 15.91
C PHE A 483 -8.82 -9.82 15.63
N ILE A 484 -7.99 -10.29 16.55
CA ILE A 484 -6.53 -10.31 16.42
C ILE A 484 -6.00 -11.74 16.53
N GLY A 485 -4.85 -11.99 15.92
CA GLY A 485 -4.24 -13.32 15.89
C GLY A 485 -3.56 -13.72 17.20
N PRO A 486 -3.13 -14.98 17.29
CA PRO A 486 -2.47 -15.49 18.50
C PRO A 486 -1.03 -15.02 18.66
N TYR A 487 -0.42 -14.40 17.66
CA TYR A 487 0.99 -14.02 17.67
C TYR A 487 1.22 -12.58 17.20
N GLU A 488 0.27 -11.69 17.50
CA GLU A 488 0.41 -10.28 17.16
C GLU A 488 1.57 -9.60 17.88
N HIS A 489 2.23 -8.71 17.15
CA HIS A 489 3.12 -7.72 17.73
C HIS A 489 2.29 -6.69 18.52
N HIS A 490 2.83 -6.12 19.59
CA HIS A 490 2.15 -5.09 20.40
C HIS A 490 1.62 -3.90 19.56
N SER A 491 2.29 -3.57 18.45
CA SER A 491 1.85 -2.56 17.49
C SER A 491 0.52 -2.87 16.82
N ASN A 492 0.16 -4.15 16.68
CA ASN A 492 -1.12 -4.61 16.12
C ASN A 492 -2.08 -5.15 17.20
N GLU A 493 -1.88 -4.73 18.45
CA GLU A 493 -2.75 -5.09 19.58
C GLU A 493 -3.14 -3.84 20.38
N LEU A 494 -2.16 -3.08 20.86
CA LEU A 494 -2.38 -1.95 21.76
C LEU A 494 -3.20 -0.82 21.12
N PRO A 495 -2.98 -0.40 19.86
CA PRO A 495 -3.81 0.64 19.26
C PRO A 495 -5.30 0.31 19.21
N TRP A 496 -5.64 -0.98 19.09
CA TRP A 496 -7.01 -1.49 19.11
C TRP A 496 -7.56 -1.57 20.54
N ARG A 497 -6.73 -2.04 21.48
CA ARG A 497 -7.07 -2.11 22.92
C ARG A 497 -7.34 -0.72 23.51
N GLU A 498 -6.59 0.29 23.08
CA GLU A 498 -6.74 1.71 23.46
C GLU A 498 -7.76 2.47 22.59
N SER A 499 -8.68 1.75 21.95
CA SER A 499 -9.77 2.31 21.14
C SER A 499 -11.14 1.97 21.77
N ILE A 500 -12.23 2.44 21.18
CA ILE A 500 -13.58 2.06 21.62
C ILE A 500 -13.95 0.61 21.26
N ALA A 501 -13.12 -0.10 20.49
CA ALA A 501 -13.42 -1.44 20.03
C ALA A 501 -13.42 -2.48 21.17
N GLU A 502 -14.19 -3.55 20.98
CA GLU A 502 -14.08 -4.78 21.76
C GLU A 502 -13.05 -5.70 21.07
N LEU A 503 -12.03 -6.15 21.80
CA LEU A 503 -10.95 -6.97 21.23
C LEU A 503 -11.22 -8.46 21.47
N ARG A 504 -11.04 -9.28 20.45
CA ARG A 504 -11.14 -10.76 20.51
C ARG A 504 -9.86 -11.39 20.00
N VAL A 505 -9.22 -12.19 20.85
CA VAL A 505 -7.99 -12.91 20.49
C VAL A 505 -8.36 -14.27 19.92
N ILE A 506 -8.00 -14.52 18.68
CA ILE A 506 -8.16 -15.82 18.04
C ILE A 506 -7.02 -16.73 18.51
N ARG A 507 -7.38 -17.91 19.03
CA ARG A 507 -6.44 -18.91 19.54
C ARG A 507 -5.63 -19.58 18.43
N GLU A 508 -4.63 -20.33 18.85
CA GLU A 508 -3.89 -21.25 17.98
C GLU A 508 -4.67 -22.56 17.81
N ASP A 509 -4.55 -23.17 16.63
CA ASP A 509 -4.94 -24.57 16.42
C ASP A 509 -3.90 -25.52 17.02
N ALA A 510 -4.16 -26.83 16.96
CA ALA A 510 -3.27 -27.85 17.51
C ALA A 510 -1.87 -27.89 16.86
N ASP A 511 -1.70 -27.30 15.67
CA ASP A 511 -0.44 -27.24 14.94
C ASP A 511 0.33 -25.92 15.18
N GLY A 512 -0.27 -24.94 15.88
CA GLY A 512 0.29 -23.61 16.12
C GLY A 512 -0.01 -22.59 15.02
N ARG A 513 -1.03 -22.83 14.19
CA ARG A 513 -1.57 -21.83 13.23
C ARG A 513 -2.69 -21.03 13.88
N LEU A 514 -3.11 -19.94 13.24
CA LEU A 514 -4.36 -19.27 13.58
C LEU A 514 -5.56 -20.23 13.40
N ASP A 515 -6.37 -20.41 14.44
CA ASP A 515 -7.55 -21.27 14.39
C ASP A 515 -8.70 -20.60 13.61
N LEU A 516 -8.90 -21.06 12.37
CA LEU A 516 -9.94 -20.57 11.46
C LEU A 516 -11.36 -20.94 11.90
N ASP A 517 -11.53 -22.03 12.65
CA ASP A 517 -12.84 -22.45 13.14
C ASP A 517 -13.25 -21.56 14.31
N HIS A 518 -12.34 -21.28 15.23
CA HIS A 518 -12.56 -20.30 16.29
C HIS A 518 -12.80 -18.88 15.75
N LEU A 519 -12.08 -18.46 14.70
CA LEU A 519 -12.37 -17.18 14.03
C LEU A 519 -13.79 -17.16 13.46
N ARG A 520 -14.26 -18.25 12.85
CA ARG A 520 -15.63 -18.34 12.32
C ARG A 520 -16.66 -18.23 13.44
N GLU A 521 -16.48 -18.96 14.54
CA GLU A 521 -17.36 -18.91 15.70
C GLU A 521 -17.46 -17.49 16.28
N GLU A 522 -16.32 -16.80 16.42
CA GLU A 522 -16.25 -15.43 16.92
C GLU A 522 -16.91 -14.42 15.95
N LEU A 523 -16.77 -14.62 14.63
CA LEU A 523 -17.44 -13.80 13.61
C LEU A 523 -18.97 -13.98 13.62
N GLU A 524 -19.45 -15.20 13.83
CA GLU A 524 -20.88 -15.52 13.95
C GLU A 524 -21.46 -14.95 15.26
N LEU A 525 -20.74 -15.10 16.36
CA LEU A 525 -21.15 -14.59 17.68
C LEU A 525 -21.33 -13.07 17.70
N HIS A 526 -20.51 -12.35 16.92
CA HIS A 526 -20.54 -10.88 16.87
C HIS A 526 -21.19 -10.34 15.59
N ALA A 527 -22.05 -11.13 14.93
CA ALA A 527 -22.73 -10.72 13.70
C ALA A 527 -23.66 -9.51 13.88
N ASP A 528 -24.03 -9.16 15.11
CA ASP A 528 -24.83 -7.98 15.47
C ASP A 528 -24.06 -6.66 15.37
N ARG A 529 -22.72 -6.69 15.25
CA ARG A 529 -21.88 -5.49 15.23
C ARG A 529 -21.87 -4.80 13.88
N SER A 530 -22.02 -3.47 13.92
CA SER A 530 -21.99 -2.60 12.73
C SER A 530 -20.64 -2.63 12.01
N LEU A 531 -19.55 -2.74 12.76
CA LEU A 531 -18.18 -2.81 12.23
C LEU A 531 -17.42 -3.98 12.86
N ARG A 532 -16.93 -4.87 12.00
CA ARG A 532 -16.10 -6.02 12.35
C ARG A 532 -14.79 -5.92 11.59
N ILE A 533 -13.67 -6.07 12.28
CA ILE A 533 -12.32 -5.93 11.70
C ILE A 533 -11.51 -7.14 12.12
N GLY A 534 -10.91 -7.86 11.18
CA GLY A 534 -9.81 -8.77 11.46
C GLY A 534 -8.48 -8.06 11.23
N SER A 535 -7.61 -7.96 12.24
CA SER A 535 -6.28 -7.36 12.13
C SER A 535 -5.21 -8.36 12.52
N PHE A 536 -4.56 -8.97 11.52
CA PHE A 536 -3.69 -10.14 11.72
C PHE A 536 -2.27 -9.92 11.20
N SER A 537 -1.30 -10.55 11.83
CA SER A 537 0.08 -10.62 11.33
C SER A 537 0.19 -11.60 10.17
N ALA A 538 0.82 -11.17 9.06
CA ALA A 538 1.10 -12.06 7.92
C ALA A 538 2.15 -13.14 8.26
N ALA A 539 3.02 -12.85 9.22
CA ALA A 539 3.94 -13.82 9.82
C ALA A 539 4.28 -13.43 11.27
N SER A 540 4.49 -14.41 12.14
CA SER A 540 4.96 -14.16 13.50
C SER A 540 6.38 -13.58 13.50
N ASN A 541 6.61 -12.48 14.23
CA ASN A 541 7.96 -11.96 14.45
C ASN A 541 8.77 -12.76 15.49
N VAL A 542 8.13 -13.74 16.16
CA VAL A 542 8.74 -14.63 17.15
C VAL A 542 9.16 -15.94 16.50
N THR A 543 8.19 -16.64 15.90
CA THR A 543 8.40 -17.97 15.32
C THR A 543 8.55 -17.94 13.81
N GLY A 544 8.30 -16.82 13.14
CA GLY A 544 8.34 -16.76 11.68
C GLY A 544 7.20 -17.51 10.98
N ILE A 545 6.32 -18.21 11.71
CA ILE A 545 5.19 -18.97 11.15
C ILE A 545 4.34 -18.04 10.28
N LEU A 546 4.02 -18.49 9.07
CA LEU A 546 3.21 -17.76 8.10
C LEU A 546 1.72 -17.98 8.35
N THR A 547 0.93 -16.91 8.20
CA THR A 547 -0.54 -16.97 8.14
C THR A 547 -0.98 -17.19 6.69
N ASP A 548 -2.00 -18.02 6.44
CA ASP A 548 -2.67 -18.06 5.12
C ASP A 548 -3.56 -16.82 4.98
N VAL A 549 -2.94 -15.74 4.52
CA VAL A 549 -3.53 -14.41 4.43
C VAL A 549 -4.81 -14.41 3.59
N ASP A 550 -4.78 -15.08 2.44
CA ASP A 550 -5.91 -15.12 1.50
C ASP A 550 -7.09 -15.90 2.07
N GLN A 551 -6.82 -17.01 2.76
CA GLN A 551 -7.86 -17.81 3.40
C GLN A 551 -8.54 -17.06 4.54
N VAL A 552 -7.78 -16.36 5.38
CA VAL A 552 -8.33 -15.54 6.48
C VAL A 552 -9.12 -14.35 5.92
N ALA A 553 -8.60 -13.64 4.92
CA ALA A 553 -9.31 -12.53 4.27
C ALA A 553 -10.64 -12.98 3.66
N THR A 554 -10.63 -14.12 2.96
CA THR A 554 -11.85 -14.73 2.41
C THR A 554 -12.88 -15.02 3.50
N LEU A 555 -12.46 -15.57 4.64
CA LEU A 555 -13.35 -15.86 5.77
C LEU A 555 -13.94 -14.59 6.38
N LEU A 556 -13.12 -13.55 6.61
CA LEU A 556 -13.59 -12.27 7.15
C LEU A 556 -14.66 -11.65 6.23
N HIS A 557 -14.39 -11.56 4.94
CA HIS A 557 -15.30 -10.95 3.97
C HIS A 557 -16.60 -11.73 3.78
N ARG A 558 -16.58 -13.07 3.86
CA ARG A 558 -17.82 -13.87 3.87
C ARG A 558 -18.76 -13.50 5.01
N HIS A 559 -18.22 -13.01 6.13
CA HIS A 559 -19.00 -12.55 7.27
C HIS A 559 -19.17 -11.02 7.30
N GLY A 560 -18.76 -10.29 6.26
CA GLY A 560 -18.86 -8.83 6.19
C GLY A 560 -17.92 -8.08 7.13
N ALA A 561 -16.81 -8.70 7.53
CA ALA A 561 -15.75 -8.07 8.31
C ALA A 561 -14.63 -7.55 7.40
N LEU A 562 -13.97 -6.45 7.81
CA LEU A 562 -12.80 -5.91 7.12
C LEU A 562 -11.54 -6.75 7.39
N SER A 563 -10.61 -6.78 6.44
CA SER A 563 -9.37 -7.55 6.47
C SER A 563 -8.11 -6.67 6.50
N PHE A 564 -7.51 -6.50 7.68
CA PHE A 564 -6.30 -5.70 7.94
C PHE A 564 -5.09 -6.59 8.25
N TRP A 565 -3.91 -6.21 7.75
CA TRP A 565 -2.72 -7.06 7.81
C TRP A 565 -1.43 -6.34 8.20
N ASP A 566 -0.77 -6.85 9.24
CA ASP A 566 0.60 -6.45 9.60
C ASP A 566 1.63 -7.26 8.81
N TYR A 567 2.30 -6.58 7.88
CA TYR A 567 3.41 -7.11 7.08
C TYR A 567 4.78 -6.61 7.57
N ALA A 568 4.89 -6.05 8.76
CA ALA A 568 6.17 -5.53 9.26
C ALA A 568 7.28 -6.59 9.25
N ALA A 569 7.00 -7.81 9.75
CA ALA A 569 7.99 -8.89 9.74
C ALA A 569 8.09 -9.62 8.37
N ALA A 570 6.97 -9.71 7.65
CA ALA A 570 6.84 -10.55 6.46
C ALA A 570 7.18 -9.82 5.15
N GLY A 571 6.84 -8.53 5.06
CA GLY A 571 6.96 -7.71 3.85
C GLY A 571 8.35 -7.71 3.19
N PRO A 572 9.49 -7.79 3.92
CA PRO A 572 10.80 -7.90 3.28
C PRO A 572 11.00 -9.18 2.46
N TYR A 573 10.23 -10.24 2.72
CA TYR A 573 10.56 -11.61 2.29
C TYR A 573 9.48 -12.28 1.44
N ILE A 574 8.20 -12.00 1.71
CA ILE A 574 7.08 -12.62 0.99
C ILE A 574 6.39 -11.63 0.06
N ASP A 575 5.54 -12.14 -0.81
CA ASP A 575 4.71 -11.31 -1.66
C ASP A 575 3.67 -10.53 -0.84
N ILE A 576 3.31 -9.34 -1.33
CA ILE A 576 2.25 -8.52 -0.74
C ILE A 576 1.27 -8.26 -1.88
N ASP A 577 0.07 -8.82 -1.78
CA ASP A 577 -0.96 -8.61 -2.80
C ASP A 577 -2.25 -8.11 -2.15
N MET A 578 -2.59 -6.85 -2.42
CA MET A 578 -3.82 -6.19 -2.00
C MET A 578 -5.06 -6.79 -2.68
N ASN A 579 -4.94 -7.31 -3.90
CA ASN A 579 -6.07 -7.70 -4.76
C ASN A 579 -5.84 -9.04 -5.49
N PRO A 580 -5.53 -10.13 -4.78
CA PRO A 580 -5.29 -11.42 -5.41
C PRO A 580 -6.51 -11.88 -6.19
N GLN A 581 -6.28 -12.21 -7.46
CA GLN A 581 -7.29 -12.82 -8.32
C GLN A 581 -7.22 -14.34 -8.12
N GLY A 582 -7.81 -14.82 -7.02
CA GLY A 582 -7.71 -16.24 -6.67
C GLY A 582 -8.35 -17.18 -7.70
N ALA A 583 -7.77 -18.37 -7.89
CA ALA A 583 -8.34 -19.44 -8.70
C ALA A 583 -9.50 -20.21 -8.01
N ARG A 584 -9.79 -19.87 -6.74
CA ARG A 584 -10.84 -20.50 -5.92
C ARG A 584 -12.20 -19.85 -6.21
N PRO A 585 -13.34 -20.55 -6.00
CA PRO A 585 -14.68 -20.01 -6.24
C PRO A 585 -14.94 -18.65 -5.57
N ASP A 586 -14.41 -18.46 -4.35
CA ASP A 586 -14.53 -17.22 -3.57
C ASP A 586 -13.22 -16.41 -3.54
N GLY A 587 -12.30 -16.64 -4.48
CA GLY A 587 -11.01 -15.95 -4.53
C GLY A 587 -11.13 -14.44 -4.68
N HIS A 588 -12.25 -13.93 -5.21
CA HIS A 588 -12.55 -12.51 -5.31
C HIS A 588 -12.72 -11.83 -3.93
N LEU A 589 -12.89 -12.60 -2.85
CA LEU A 589 -12.96 -12.11 -1.46
C LEU A 589 -11.60 -12.14 -0.75
N ALA A 590 -10.50 -12.51 -1.42
CA ALA A 590 -9.18 -12.58 -0.79
C ALA A 590 -8.43 -11.22 -0.79
N TYR A 591 -9.08 -10.13 -1.22
CA TYR A 591 -8.52 -8.79 -1.17
C TYR A 591 -8.26 -8.34 0.28
N LYS A 592 -7.43 -7.31 0.44
CA LYS A 592 -7.11 -6.74 1.76
C LYS A 592 -7.71 -5.34 1.80
N ASP A 593 -8.32 -4.99 2.93
CA ASP A 593 -8.83 -3.63 3.14
C ASP A 593 -7.72 -2.69 3.57
N ALA A 594 -6.76 -3.18 4.37
CA ALA A 594 -5.56 -2.44 4.74
C ALA A 594 -4.34 -3.35 4.97
N VAL A 595 -3.16 -2.83 4.64
CA VAL A 595 -1.84 -3.44 4.87
C VAL A 595 -0.92 -2.42 5.56
N PHE A 596 -0.25 -2.86 6.62
CA PHE A 596 0.69 -2.07 7.41
C PHE A 596 2.12 -2.54 7.16
N LEU A 597 3.03 -1.62 6.85
CA LEU A 597 4.40 -1.93 6.46
C LEU A 597 5.43 -1.16 7.29
N SER A 598 6.55 -1.83 7.56
CA SER A 598 7.77 -1.25 8.14
C SER A 598 8.94 -1.41 7.18
N PRO A 599 9.09 -0.54 6.16
CA PRO A 599 10.18 -0.65 5.19
C PRO A 599 11.58 -0.58 5.81
N HIS A 600 11.73 -0.07 7.05
CA HIS A 600 13.01 -0.08 7.75
C HIS A 600 13.53 -1.49 8.06
N LYS A 601 12.66 -2.51 7.99
CA LYS A 601 13.00 -3.94 8.11
C LYS A 601 13.47 -4.56 6.79
N PHE A 602 13.35 -3.84 5.67
CA PHE A 602 13.90 -4.26 4.38
C PHE A 602 15.40 -3.97 4.37
N ILE A 603 16.16 -4.79 3.66
CA ILE A 603 17.58 -4.50 3.42
C ILE A 603 17.70 -3.20 2.62
N GLY A 604 18.52 -2.25 3.11
CA GLY A 604 18.61 -0.88 2.61
C GLY A 604 17.58 0.10 3.18
N GLY A 605 16.64 -0.39 3.99
CA GLY A 605 15.48 0.35 4.48
C GLY A 605 15.66 1.28 5.69
N PRO A 606 16.72 1.24 6.52
CA PRO A 606 16.85 2.21 7.62
C PRO A 606 16.65 3.66 7.15
N GLY A 607 15.79 4.40 7.87
CA GLY A 607 15.41 5.77 7.50
C GLY A 607 14.26 5.88 6.50
N THR A 608 13.37 4.88 6.41
CA THR A 608 12.09 4.94 5.67
C THR A 608 10.90 5.19 6.60
N PRO A 609 9.79 5.79 6.12
CA PRO A 609 8.57 5.90 6.90
C PRO A 609 7.85 4.54 6.96
N GLY A 610 6.93 4.39 7.90
CA GLY A 610 5.87 3.39 7.83
C GLY A 610 4.92 3.68 6.67
N ILE A 611 4.30 2.63 6.13
CA ILE A 611 3.38 2.76 4.99
C ILE A 611 2.06 2.09 5.35
N LEU A 612 0.96 2.80 5.09
CA LEU A 612 -0.40 2.27 5.06
C LEU A 612 -0.82 2.14 3.59
N VAL A 613 -1.16 0.92 3.17
CA VAL A 613 -1.86 0.69 1.91
C VAL A 613 -3.29 0.32 2.25
N ALA A 614 -4.29 1.03 1.75
CA ALA A 614 -5.67 0.84 2.19
C ALA A 614 -6.67 1.17 1.10
N LYS A 615 -7.88 0.61 1.21
CA LYS A 615 -9.00 0.93 0.33
C LYS A 615 -9.43 2.39 0.52
N ARG A 616 -9.67 3.11 -0.58
CA ARG A 616 -10.18 4.50 -0.59
C ARG A 616 -11.45 4.65 0.24
N ALA A 617 -12.31 3.62 0.23
CA ALA A 617 -13.57 3.60 0.98
C ALA A 617 -13.40 3.75 2.50
N LEU A 618 -12.22 3.45 3.06
CA LEU A 618 -11.94 3.61 4.50
C LEU A 618 -11.71 5.08 4.90
N PHE A 619 -11.53 5.99 3.95
CA PHE A 619 -11.20 7.40 4.19
C PHE A 619 -12.43 8.32 4.09
N SER A 620 -13.49 8.00 4.83
CA SER A 620 -14.72 8.78 4.90
C SER A 620 -14.65 9.99 5.83
N ASN A 621 -13.52 10.20 6.51
CA ASN A 621 -13.31 11.30 7.44
C ASN A 621 -13.28 12.66 6.73
N LEU A 622 -14.05 13.62 7.24
CA LEU A 622 -14.05 15.00 6.72
C LEU A 622 -12.80 15.78 7.13
N VAL A 623 -12.30 15.51 8.33
CA VAL A 623 -11.07 16.10 8.88
C VAL A 623 -9.97 15.05 8.80
N PRO A 624 -8.80 15.34 8.20
CA PRO A 624 -7.68 14.41 8.17
C PRO A 624 -7.27 13.97 9.57
N SER A 625 -6.70 12.77 9.69
CA SER A 625 -6.32 12.23 11.00
C SER A 625 -5.32 13.12 11.75
N VAL A 626 -4.55 13.91 11.00
CA VAL A 626 -3.64 14.95 11.50
C VAL A 626 -3.87 16.18 10.60
N PRO A 627 -4.57 17.23 11.06
CA PRO A 627 -4.69 18.46 10.29
C PRO A 627 -3.42 19.30 10.40
N GLY A 628 -3.01 19.95 9.30
CA GLY A 628 -1.84 20.81 9.26
C GLY A 628 -1.54 21.39 7.88
N GLY A 629 -0.42 22.11 7.76
CA GLY A 629 0.08 22.56 6.46
C GLY A 629 0.24 21.38 5.48
N GLY A 630 0.03 21.60 4.19
CA GLY A 630 0.05 20.53 3.18
C GLY A 630 -1.25 19.74 3.02
N THR A 631 -2.15 19.75 4.02
CA THR A 631 -3.45 19.04 3.94
C THR A 631 -4.60 19.89 3.41
N VAL A 632 -4.42 21.21 3.38
CA VAL A 632 -5.45 22.20 3.07
C VAL A 632 -5.33 22.71 1.64
N ALA A 633 -6.47 22.87 0.97
CA ALA A 633 -6.56 23.59 -0.29
C ALA A 633 -6.53 25.11 -0.07
N PHE A 634 -7.22 25.58 0.98
CA PHE A 634 -7.28 27.01 1.33
C PHE A 634 -7.63 27.21 2.80
N VAL A 635 -7.10 28.27 3.41
CA VAL A 635 -7.38 28.67 4.80
C VAL A 635 -7.67 30.17 4.82
N THR A 636 -8.78 30.55 5.43
CA THR A 636 -9.16 31.94 5.70
C THR A 636 -8.97 32.26 7.18
N VAL A 637 -9.30 33.49 7.58
CA VAL A 637 -9.29 33.90 9.00
C VAL A 637 -10.30 33.09 9.83
N GLY A 638 -11.40 32.61 9.24
CA GLY A 638 -12.48 31.92 9.97
C GLY A 638 -12.80 30.50 9.50
N GLU A 639 -12.31 30.09 8.32
CA GLU A 639 -12.71 28.85 7.65
C GLU A 639 -11.52 28.17 6.95
N HIS A 640 -11.68 26.91 6.56
CA HIS A 640 -10.68 26.17 5.79
C HIS A 640 -11.35 25.10 4.93
N ALA A 641 -10.65 24.69 3.87
CA ALA A 641 -11.02 23.55 3.02
C ALA A 641 -9.83 22.60 2.90
N TYR A 642 -10.06 21.31 3.14
CA TYR A 642 -9.04 20.26 2.96
C TYR A 642 -8.93 19.83 1.49
N LEU A 643 -7.78 19.27 1.11
CA LEU A 643 -7.57 18.66 -0.20
C LEU A 643 -8.50 17.45 -0.38
N GLY A 644 -8.96 17.22 -1.61
CA GLY A 644 -9.81 16.07 -1.95
C GLY A 644 -9.04 14.76 -2.13
N GLU A 645 -7.78 14.83 -2.57
CA GLU A 645 -6.91 13.67 -2.75
C GLU A 645 -6.47 13.12 -1.39
N ILE A 646 -6.80 11.85 -1.11
CA ILE A 646 -6.58 11.20 0.18
C ILE A 646 -5.10 11.20 0.56
N GLU A 647 -4.24 10.86 -0.40
CA GLU A 647 -2.79 10.74 -0.23
C GLU A 647 -2.17 12.05 0.27
N HIS A 648 -2.63 13.20 -0.26
CA HIS A 648 -2.17 14.52 0.17
C HIS A 648 -2.90 15.02 1.42
N ARG A 649 -4.21 14.75 1.52
CA ARG A 649 -5.03 15.13 2.68
C ARG A 649 -4.52 14.50 3.97
N GLU A 650 -4.06 13.25 3.90
CA GLU A 650 -3.66 12.47 5.06
C GLU A 650 -2.16 12.57 5.42
N GLU A 651 -1.36 13.33 4.68
CA GLU A 651 0.09 13.49 4.89
C GLU A 651 0.43 14.92 5.31
N ALA A 652 0.10 15.28 6.56
CA ALA A 652 0.30 16.63 7.07
C ALA A 652 1.76 17.01 7.32
N GLY A 653 2.05 18.29 7.12
CA GLY A 653 3.35 18.91 7.34
C GLY A 653 4.32 18.68 6.18
N THR A 654 5.60 18.97 6.41
CA THR A 654 6.66 18.55 5.48
C THR A 654 6.73 17.02 5.52
N PRO A 655 6.50 16.32 4.39
CA PRO A 655 6.51 14.88 4.39
C PRO A 655 7.92 14.32 4.61
N ALA A 656 8.00 13.03 4.93
CA ALA A 656 9.25 12.28 5.04
C ALA A 656 9.86 12.03 3.65
N ILE A 657 10.33 13.07 2.96
CA ILE A 657 10.68 13.07 1.53
C ILE A 657 11.75 12.02 1.18
N VAL A 658 12.96 12.17 1.72
CA VAL A 658 14.08 11.25 1.42
C VAL A 658 13.75 9.84 1.89
N GLU A 659 13.03 9.74 3.01
CA GLU A 659 12.57 8.48 3.57
C GLU A 659 11.58 7.76 2.63
N SER A 660 10.65 8.51 2.00
CA SER A 660 9.67 7.98 1.05
C SER A 660 10.38 7.50 -0.22
N ILE A 661 11.35 8.26 -0.73
CA ILE A 661 12.16 7.88 -1.90
C ILE A 661 12.91 6.58 -1.62
N ARG A 662 13.54 6.47 -0.45
CA ARG A 662 14.21 5.25 0.00
C ARG A 662 13.26 4.05 0.07
N ALA A 663 12.02 4.26 0.50
CA ALA A 663 11.02 3.20 0.54
C ALA A 663 10.75 2.66 -0.88
N GLY A 664 10.60 3.54 -1.88
CA GLY A 664 10.49 3.12 -3.29
C GLY A 664 11.69 2.26 -3.73
N LEU A 665 12.91 2.68 -3.42
CA LEU A 665 14.14 1.96 -3.81
C LEU A 665 14.22 0.55 -3.22
N VAL A 666 13.84 0.34 -1.96
CA VAL A 666 13.89 -0.99 -1.33
C VAL A 666 12.80 -1.93 -1.87
N PHE A 667 11.63 -1.40 -2.26
CA PHE A 667 10.61 -2.19 -2.96
C PHE A 667 11.07 -2.57 -4.37
N GLN A 668 11.72 -1.65 -5.11
CA GLN A 668 12.34 -1.99 -6.39
C GLN A 668 13.40 -3.09 -6.23
N LEU A 669 14.27 -2.97 -5.22
CA LEU A 669 15.32 -3.95 -4.96
C LEU A 669 14.73 -5.33 -4.65
N LYS A 670 13.73 -5.39 -3.77
CA LYS A 670 13.02 -6.65 -3.44
C LYS A 670 12.42 -7.29 -4.70
N ASN A 671 11.72 -6.50 -5.51
CA ASN A 671 11.10 -6.99 -6.75
C ASN A 671 12.14 -7.47 -7.77
N ALA A 672 13.28 -6.78 -7.88
CA ALA A 672 14.38 -7.16 -8.77
C ALA A 672 15.04 -8.48 -8.34
N VAL A 673 15.18 -8.75 -7.03
CA VAL A 673 15.64 -10.05 -6.54
C VAL A 673 14.59 -11.14 -6.85
N GLY A 674 13.31 -10.83 -6.63
CA GLY A 674 12.19 -11.71 -6.86
C GLY A 674 11.86 -12.59 -5.65
N ILE A 675 10.57 -12.75 -5.35
CA ILE A 675 10.07 -13.44 -4.15
C ILE A 675 10.48 -14.91 -4.13
N ASP A 676 10.44 -15.59 -5.27
CA ASP A 676 10.80 -17.02 -5.35
C ASP A 676 12.28 -17.26 -5.01
N ALA A 677 13.17 -16.37 -5.47
CA ALA A 677 14.60 -16.46 -5.18
C ALA A 677 14.90 -16.17 -3.70
N ILE A 678 14.18 -15.23 -3.09
CA ILE A 678 14.26 -14.96 -1.64
C ILE A 678 13.81 -16.21 -0.87
N ARG A 679 12.63 -16.73 -1.21
CA ARG A 679 12.01 -17.89 -0.54
C ARG A 679 12.89 -19.12 -0.61
N GLU A 680 13.38 -19.48 -1.81
CA GLU A 680 14.23 -20.65 -2.01
C GLU A 680 15.46 -20.62 -1.09
N ARG A 681 16.14 -19.47 -1.02
CA ARG A 681 17.36 -19.30 -0.22
C ARG A 681 17.08 -19.30 1.28
N GLU A 682 16.10 -18.53 1.74
CA GLU A 682 15.76 -18.46 3.17
C GLU A 682 15.21 -19.79 3.69
N GLU A 683 14.38 -20.49 2.91
CA GLU A 683 13.92 -21.82 3.27
C GLU A 683 15.07 -22.83 3.38
N ALA A 684 16.04 -22.76 2.46
CA ALA A 684 17.22 -23.62 2.52
C ALA A 684 18.03 -23.37 3.81
N HIS A 685 18.25 -22.11 4.18
CA HIS A 685 18.97 -21.74 5.40
C HIS A 685 18.22 -22.18 6.67
N VAL A 686 16.94 -21.84 6.80
CA VAL A 686 16.16 -22.13 8.01
C VAL A 686 15.95 -23.63 8.19
N ARG A 687 15.70 -24.38 7.11
CA ARG A 687 15.54 -25.84 7.15
C ARG A 687 16.83 -26.52 7.62
N ARG A 688 17.99 -26.05 7.14
CA ARG A 688 19.30 -26.53 7.59
C ARG A 688 19.53 -26.25 9.08
N ALA A 689 19.28 -25.02 9.53
CA ALA A 689 19.47 -24.64 10.93
C ALA A 689 18.54 -25.42 11.88
N ILE A 690 17.24 -25.50 11.57
CA ILE A 690 16.26 -26.25 12.36
C ILE A 690 16.61 -27.74 12.41
N ALA A 691 16.97 -28.35 11.27
CA ALA A 691 17.36 -29.76 11.24
C ALA A 691 18.59 -30.04 12.14
N SER A 692 19.57 -29.14 12.15
CA SER A 692 20.73 -29.23 13.02
C SER A 692 20.34 -29.12 14.50
N TRP A 693 19.61 -28.07 14.87
CA TRP A 693 19.26 -27.80 16.26
C TRP A 693 18.27 -28.81 16.85
N LYS A 694 17.33 -29.33 16.07
CA LYS A 694 16.36 -30.37 16.50
C LYS A 694 17.04 -31.66 16.97
N SER A 695 18.27 -31.93 16.52
CA SER A 695 19.07 -33.09 16.95
C SER A 695 19.73 -32.91 18.32
N ASN A 696 19.77 -31.68 18.86
CA ASN A 696 20.43 -31.36 20.12
C ASN A 696 19.40 -31.21 21.25
N PRO A 697 19.42 -32.08 22.28
CA PRO A 697 18.44 -32.06 23.36
C PRO A 697 18.52 -30.83 24.27
N ASN A 698 19.62 -30.07 24.21
CA ASN A 698 19.81 -28.85 25.00
C ASN A 698 19.25 -27.60 24.30
N ILE A 699 18.74 -27.73 23.07
CA ILE A 699 18.16 -26.61 22.32
C ILE A 699 16.65 -26.79 22.26
N ASP A 700 15.93 -25.75 22.68
CA ASP A 700 14.49 -25.65 22.57
C ASP A 700 14.15 -24.67 21.45
N ILE A 701 13.50 -25.15 20.39
CA ILE A 701 13.04 -24.31 19.27
C ILE A 701 11.61 -23.91 19.54
N LEU A 702 11.35 -22.61 19.55
CA LEU A 702 10.03 -22.08 19.84
C LEU A 702 9.10 -22.13 18.62
N GLY A 703 7.88 -22.62 18.83
CA GLY A 703 6.86 -22.82 17.80
C GLY A 703 7.09 -24.07 16.94
N SER A 704 6.15 -24.35 16.04
CA SER A 704 6.24 -25.52 15.17
C SER A 704 7.47 -25.50 14.25
N THR A 705 8.12 -26.66 14.14
CA THR A 705 9.28 -26.86 13.25
C THR A 705 8.89 -27.35 11.85
N GLU A 706 7.62 -27.69 11.65
CA GLU A 706 7.11 -28.30 10.41
C GLU A 706 6.28 -27.31 9.56
N LEU A 707 5.86 -26.19 10.14
CA LEU A 707 5.06 -25.18 9.44
C LEU A 707 5.91 -24.30 8.49
N PRO A 708 5.32 -23.83 7.37
CA PRO A 708 5.92 -22.77 6.57
C PRO A 708 6.23 -21.55 7.42
N ARG A 709 7.48 -21.07 7.32
CA ARG A 709 7.98 -19.96 8.13
C ARG A 709 9.00 -19.12 7.39
N LEU A 710 9.08 -17.85 7.77
CA LEU A 710 10.23 -17.00 7.52
C LEU A 710 11.47 -17.58 8.19
N SER A 711 12.65 -17.12 7.79
CA SER A 711 13.94 -17.50 8.38
C SER A 711 14.18 -17.00 9.82
N ILE A 712 13.12 -16.81 10.60
CA ILE A 712 13.12 -16.30 11.97
C ILE A 712 12.99 -17.46 12.95
N VAL A 713 13.98 -17.62 13.83
CA VAL A 713 14.00 -18.71 14.82
C VAL A 713 14.29 -18.15 16.21
N SER A 714 13.37 -18.40 17.13
CA SER A 714 13.54 -18.12 18.56
C SER A 714 13.90 -19.40 19.31
N LEU A 715 14.85 -19.31 20.22
CA LEU A 715 15.57 -20.43 20.82
C LEU A 715 15.75 -20.24 22.33
N GLY A 716 15.62 -21.33 23.08
CA GLY A 716 15.94 -21.44 24.50
C GLY A 716 17.02 -22.50 24.69
N LEU A 717 17.98 -22.28 25.59
CA LEU A 717 19.06 -23.25 25.86
C LEU A 717 18.88 -23.86 27.24
N ARG A 718 18.65 -25.16 27.31
CA ARG A 718 18.34 -25.87 28.55
C ARG A 718 19.55 -25.93 29.48
N HIS A 719 19.27 -25.89 30.78
CA HIS A 719 20.23 -26.07 31.86
C HIS A 719 19.57 -26.93 32.96
N PRO A 720 20.30 -27.71 33.78
CA PRO A 720 19.68 -28.52 34.83
C PRO A 720 18.76 -27.76 35.80
N ARG A 721 19.01 -26.46 36.03
CA ARG A 721 18.15 -25.58 36.83
C ARG A 721 16.93 -25.02 36.08
N GLY A 722 16.91 -25.06 34.75
CA GLY A 722 15.87 -24.43 33.94
C GLY A 722 16.39 -24.09 32.54
N MET A 723 16.46 -22.79 32.21
CA MET A 723 17.02 -22.31 30.94
C MET A 723 18.20 -21.37 31.22
N LEU A 724 19.18 -21.30 30.33
CA LEU A 724 20.13 -20.18 30.32
C LEU A 724 19.36 -18.89 30.01
N HIS A 725 19.64 -17.84 30.77
CA HIS A 725 18.99 -16.55 30.59
C HIS A 725 19.24 -16.00 29.17
N GLN A 726 18.22 -15.52 28.47
CA GLN A 726 18.30 -15.08 27.08
C GLN A 726 19.34 -13.97 26.87
N HIS A 727 19.43 -13.02 27.81
CA HIS A 727 20.42 -11.95 27.71
C HIS A 727 21.85 -12.42 28.02
N PHE A 728 22.03 -13.52 28.78
CA PHE A 728 23.33 -14.15 28.93
C PHE A 728 23.79 -14.78 27.61
N VAL A 729 22.90 -15.54 26.96
CA VAL A 729 23.19 -16.16 25.66
C VAL A 729 23.54 -15.10 24.61
N VAL A 730 22.79 -14.00 24.55
CA VAL A 730 23.08 -12.88 23.63
C VAL A 730 24.41 -12.20 23.97
N ALA A 731 24.74 -12.00 25.24
CA ALA A 731 26.03 -11.45 25.64
C ALA A 731 27.19 -12.35 25.21
N VAL A 732 27.06 -13.67 25.37
CA VAL A 732 28.07 -14.65 24.92
C VAL A 732 28.18 -14.66 23.38
N LEU A 733 27.05 -14.67 22.67
CA LEU A 733 27.02 -14.57 21.19
C LEU A 733 27.76 -13.32 20.71
N ASN A 734 27.54 -12.18 21.37
CA ASN A 734 28.24 -10.94 21.07
C ASN A 734 29.75 -11.03 21.39
N ASP A 735 30.09 -11.35 22.63
CA ASP A 735 31.45 -11.19 23.15
C ASP A 735 32.42 -12.23 22.57
N LEU A 736 31.97 -13.48 22.42
CA LEU A 736 32.80 -14.60 22.02
C LEU A 736 32.78 -14.81 20.50
N PHE A 737 31.63 -14.55 19.86
CA PHE A 737 31.42 -14.84 18.44
C PHE A 737 31.23 -13.61 17.56
N GLY A 738 30.99 -12.42 18.12
CA GLY A 738 30.61 -11.23 17.34
C GLY A 738 29.20 -11.28 16.76
N ILE A 739 28.39 -12.27 17.14
CA ILE A 739 27.03 -12.48 16.62
C ILE A 739 26.06 -11.52 17.34
N GLN A 740 25.41 -10.65 16.56
CA GLN A 740 24.41 -9.71 17.04
C GLN A 740 23.03 -10.34 16.91
N ALA A 741 22.57 -10.94 18.00
CA ALA A 741 21.24 -11.53 18.16
C ALA A 741 20.39 -10.67 19.10
N ARG A 742 19.10 -11.00 19.22
CA ARG A 742 18.18 -10.30 20.12
C ARG A 742 17.64 -11.20 21.20
N GLY A 743 17.65 -10.74 22.44
CA GLY A 743 17.04 -11.42 23.59
C GLY A 743 15.79 -10.69 24.07
N GLY A 744 14.82 -11.42 24.61
CA GLY A 744 13.68 -10.87 25.34
C GLY A 744 12.35 -11.44 24.87
N CYS A 745 11.30 -10.62 24.97
CA CYS A 745 9.93 -11.00 24.63
C CYS A 745 9.45 -10.53 23.24
N PHE A 746 10.35 -9.95 22.43
CA PHE A 746 10.13 -9.49 21.05
C PHE A 746 8.87 -8.65 20.79
N CYS A 747 8.38 -7.93 21.81
CA CYS A 747 7.10 -7.19 21.72
C CYS A 747 5.90 -8.09 21.38
N ALA A 748 5.92 -9.34 21.86
CA ALA A 748 4.87 -10.34 21.71
C ALA A 748 4.71 -11.16 23.02
N GLY A 749 4.76 -10.46 24.17
CA GLY A 749 4.71 -11.05 25.50
C GLY A 749 3.57 -12.07 25.71
N PRO A 750 2.31 -11.74 25.38
CA PRO A 750 1.19 -12.66 25.51
C PRO A 750 1.36 -13.97 24.71
N TYR A 751 1.98 -13.91 23.53
CA TYR A 751 2.25 -15.10 22.73
C TYR A 751 3.27 -16.01 23.41
N LEU A 752 4.35 -15.44 23.91
CA LEU A 752 5.39 -16.21 24.62
C LEU A 752 4.89 -16.86 25.90
N GLN A 753 4.01 -16.19 26.64
CA GLN A 753 3.36 -16.74 27.84
C GLN A 753 2.54 -18.00 27.50
N ARG A 754 1.77 -17.96 26.40
CA ARG A 754 1.00 -19.12 25.92
C ARG A 754 1.88 -20.28 25.46
N LEU A 755 2.94 -20.00 24.69
CA LEU A 755 3.85 -21.05 24.22
C LEU A 755 4.58 -21.79 25.35
N HIS A 756 4.69 -21.19 26.54
CA HIS A 756 5.30 -21.77 27.72
C HIS A 756 4.32 -22.20 28.80
N ASP A 757 3.01 -22.14 28.50
CA ASP A 757 1.93 -22.52 29.41
C ASP A 757 2.13 -21.91 30.82
N LEU A 758 2.50 -20.63 30.86
CA LEU A 758 2.79 -19.97 32.13
C LEU A 758 1.51 -19.77 32.94
N ASP A 759 1.57 -20.18 34.20
CA ASP A 759 0.53 -19.98 35.18
C ASP A 759 0.26 -18.48 35.46
N GLU A 760 -1.01 -18.10 35.65
CA GLU A 760 -1.42 -16.71 35.86
C GLU A 760 -0.80 -16.10 37.12
N ASP A 761 -0.65 -16.87 38.21
CA ASP A 761 -0.04 -16.38 39.45
C ASP A 761 1.45 -16.06 39.23
N LEU A 762 2.14 -16.90 38.44
CA LEU A 762 3.53 -16.66 38.06
C LEU A 762 3.67 -15.39 37.21
N VAL A 763 2.79 -15.20 36.22
CA VAL A 763 2.79 -14.00 35.37
C VAL A 763 2.54 -12.74 36.22
N GLN A 764 1.59 -12.79 37.15
CA GLN A 764 1.31 -11.68 38.05
C GLN A 764 2.49 -11.39 38.99
N ALA A 765 3.15 -12.43 39.51
CA ALA A 765 4.35 -12.28 40.33
C ALA A 765 5.51 -11.62 39.53
N MET A 766 5.72 -12.04 38.28
CA MET A 766 6.69 -11.41 37.38
C MET A 766 6.34 -9.95 37.12
N GLU A 767 5.07 -9.63 36.83
CA GLU A 767 4.60 -8.25 36.65
C GLU A 767 4.91 -7.38 37.87
N CYS A 768 4.62 -7.88 39.08
CA CYS A 768 4.91 -7.16 40.32
C CYS A 768 6.41 -6.83 40.47
N GLU A 769 7.30 -7.76 40.12
CA GLU A 769 8.75 -7.53 40.17
C GLU A 769 9.21 -6.54 39.09
N VAL A 770 8.67 -6.64 37.87
CA VAL A 770 8.96 -5.69 36.79
C VAL A 770 8.53 -4.27 37.16
N LEU A 771 7.35 -4.11 37.76
CA LEU A 771 6.87 -2.80 38.25
C LEU A 771 7.71 -2.23 39.40
N ARG A 772 8.47 -3.08 40.11
CA ARG A 772 9.48 -2.67 41.11
C ARG A 772 10.85 -2.34 40.50
N GLY A 773 10.98 -2.46 39.17
CA GLY A 773 12.21 -2.20 38.44
C GLY A 773 13.13 -3.41 38.29
N ASN A 774 12.70 -4.61 38.66
CA ASN A 774 13.49 -5.84 38.51
C ASN A 774 13.19 -6.51 37.16
N GLU A 775 13.69 -5.95 36.06
CA GLU A 775 13.37 -6.47 34.72
C GLU A 775 13.98 -7.84 34.43
N GLY A 776 15.02 -8.25 35.17
CA GLY A 776 15.72 -9.51 34.94
C GLY A 776 14.91 -10.78 35.20
N VAL A 777 13.69 -10.66 35.74
CA VAL A 777 12.79 -11.80 35.94
C VAL A 777 12.01 -12.15 34.67
N LYS A 778 11.91 -11.20 33.72
CA LYS A 778 11.13 -11.36 32.49
C LYS A 778 11.59 -12.60 31.74
N LEU A 779 10.67 -13.54 31.54
CA LEU A 779 10.91 -14.70 30.70
C LEU A 779 11.14 -14.26 29.25
N GLY A 780 12.08 -14.92 28.58
CA GLY A 780 12.39 -14.60 27.19
C GLY A 780 13.23 -15.67 26.50
N TRP A 781 13.35 -15.50 25.18
CA TRP A 781 14.17 -16.31 24.29
C TRP A 781 15.20 -15.42 23.62
N PHE A 782 16.18 -16.03 22.97
CA PHE A 782 17.00 -15.31 22.01
C PHE A 782 16.56 -15.68 20.59
N ARG A 783 16.66 -14.73 19.67
CA ARG A 783 16.22 -14.88 18.29
C ARG A 783 17.37 -14.58 17.35
N VAL A 784 17.48 -15.41 16.33
CA VAL A 784 18.37 -15.23 15.19
C VAL A 784 17.57 -15.36 13.90
N ASN A 785 18.09 -14.81 12.81
CA ASN A 785 17.47 -14.94 11.50
C ASN A 785 18.50 -15.15 10.37
N PHE A 786 18.07 -15.75 9.26
CA PHE A 786 18.94 -16.17 8.15
C PHE A 786 18.48 -15.63 6.80
N ASN A 787 18.93 -14.43 6.43
CA ASN A 787 18.47 -13.78 5.20
C ASN A 787 19.02 -14.37 3.90
N TYR A 788 18.29 -14.20 2.80
CA TYR A 788 18.64 -14.73 1.48
C TYR A 788 20.01 -14.28 0.91
N PHE A 789 20.60 -13.21 1.45
CA PHE A 789 21.89 -12.66 1.04
C PHE A 789 23.06 -13.05 1.95
N VAL A 790 22.82 -13.83 3.02
CA VAL A 790 23.91 -14.33 3.87
C VAL A 790 24.59 -15.54 3.24
N SER A 791 25.90 -15.68 3.44
CA SER A 791 26.66 -16.82 2.94
C SER A 791 26.40 -18.07 3.77
N THR A 792 26.59 -19.26 3.18
CA THR A 792 26.53 -20.53 3.94
C THR A 792 27.55 -20.58 5.08
N THR A 793 28.71 -19.93 4.91
CA THR A 793 29.71 -19.79 5.99
C THR A 793 29.12 -19.11 7.22
N VAL A 794 28.39 -18.01 7.02
CA VAL A 794 27.76 -17.26 8.12
C VAL A 794 26.63 -18.08 8.76
N VAL A 795 25.82 -18.77 7.96
CA VAL A 795 24.77 -19.67 8.47
C VAL A 795 25.36 -20.76 9.35
N ASP A 796 26.38 -21.47 8.85
CA ASP A 796 27.04 -22.55 9.58
C ASP A 796 27.72 -22.02 10.86
N TYR A 797 28.35 -20.85 10.80
CA TYR A 797 28.95 -20.20 11.96
C TYR A 797 27.94 -19.90 13.07
N ILE A 798 26.76 -19.37 12.72
CA ILE A 798 25.68 -19.11 13.69
C ILE A 798 25.17 -20.43 14.29
N VAL A 799 24.91 -21.43 13.45
CA VAL A 799 24.42 -22.75 13.88
C VAL A 799 25.39 -23.41 14.86
N ASP A 800 26.69 -23.41 14.53
CA ASP A 800 27.74 -23.99 15.37
C ASP A 800 27.96 -23.22 16.68
N ALA A 801 27.88 -21.88 16.64
CA ALA A 801 27.97 -21.06 17.84
C ALA A 801 26.83 -21.39 18.82
N VAL A 802 25.60 -21.52 18.32
CA VAL A 802 24.43 -21.92 19.14
C VAL A 802 24.63 -23.31 19.72
N HIS A 803 25.09 -24.30 18.94
CA HIS A 803 25.41 -25.63 19.47
C HIS A 803 26.47 -25.59 20.58
N LEU A 804 27.51 -24.79 20.41
CA LEU A 804 28.59 -24.68 21.38
C LEU A 804 28.10 -24.06 22.71
N ILE A 805 27.25 -23.04 22.65
CA ILE A 805 26.65 -22.45 23.86
C ILE A 805 25.63 -23.42 24.49
N ALA A 806 24.83 -24.12 23.68
CA ALA A 806 23.85 -25.08 24.19
C ALA A 806 24.49 -26.24 24.97
N ASN A 807 25.66 -26.70 24.52
CA ASN A 807 26.35 -27.83 25.14
C ASN A 807 27.23 -27.41 26.32
N ASP A 808 27.95 -26.29 26.18
CA ASP A 808 29.04 -25.94 27.10
C ASP A 808 28.98 -24.48 27.59
N GLY A 809 28.00 -23.69 27.16
CA GLY A 809 27.89 -22.27 27.47
C GLY A 809 27.72 -21.97 28.96
N ALA A 810 27.19 -22.90 29.76
CA ALA A 810 27.10 -22.76 31.21
C ALA A 810 28.47 -22.58 31.88
N LYS A 811 29.55 -23.12 31.27
CA LYS A 811 30.94 -22.95 31.76
C LYS A 811 31.39 -21.49 31.72
N LEU A 812 30.73 -20.64 30.93
CA LEU A 812 31.04 -19.22 30.81
C LEU A 812 30.31 -18.36 31.86
N LEU A 813 29.26 -18.85 32.54
CA LEU A 813 28.51 -18.09 33.56
C LEU A 813 29.44 -17.45 34.62
N PRO A 814 30.46 -18.14 35.16
CA PRO A 814 31.46 -17.57 36.06
C PRO A 814 32.16 -16.30 35.56
N LEU A 815 32.27 -16.10 34.24
CA LEU A 815 32.95 -14.96 33.65
C LEU A 815 32.05 -13.71 33.53
N TYR A 816 30.76 -13.84 33.85
CA TYR A 816 29.79 -12.77 33.71
C TYR A 816 29.24 -12.33 35.07
N ARG A 817 28.57 -11.16 35.06
CA ARG A 817 27.76 -10.61 36.15
C ARG A 817 26.36 -10.35 35.62
N PHE A 818 25.37 -10.68 36.43
CA PHE A 818 23.97 -10.41 36.16
C PHE A 818 23.52 -9.13 36.87
N ASP A 819 22.80 -8.27 36.14
CA ASP A 819 22.09 -7.13 36.71
C ASP A 819 20.59 -7.43 36.81
N PRO A 820 20.02 -7.60 38.03
CA PRO A 820 18.61 -7.93 38.19
C PRO A 820 17.66 -6.79 37.79
N PHE A 821 18.13 -5.53 37.79
CA PHE A 821 17.29 -4.38 37.45
C PHE A 821 17.06 -4.29 35.95
N THR A 822 18.12 -4.47 35.16
CA THR A 822 18.03 -4.39 33.68
C THR A 822 17.84 -5.76 33.02
N GLY A 823 18.15 -6.86 33.73
CA GLY A 823 18.22 -8.20 33.16
C GLY A 823 19.44 -8.46 32.29
N LEU A 824 20.36 -7.50 32.17
CA LEU A 824 21.53 -7.61 31.31
C LEU A 824 22.66 -8.40 31.98
N TRP A 825 23.50 -8.99 31.12
CA TRP A 825 24.68 -9.74 31.53
C TRP A 825 25.92 -9.07 30.96
N HIS A 826 26.93 -8.87 31.80
CA HIS A 826 28.18 -8.22 31.43
C HIS A 826 29.37 -9.10 31.80
N HIS A 827 30.31 -9.28 30.88
CA HIS A 827 31.56 -9.97 31.20
C HIS A 827 32.31 -9.17 32.29
N ARG A 828 32.94 -9.86 33.25
CA ARG A 828 33.63 -9.26 34.41
C ARG A 828 34.77 -8.34 34.02
N ASP A 829 35.50 -8.73 32.98
CA ASP A 829 36.59 -7.96 32.41
C ASP A 829 36.17 -7.06 31.24
N ALA A 830 34.86 -6.98 30.93
CA ALA A 830 34.40 -6.07 29.88
C ALA A 830 34.73 -4.64 30.31
N ARG A 831 35.69 -4.04 29.61
CA ARG A 831 35.91 -2.59 29.71
C ARG A 831 34.78 -1.92 28.94
N ALA A 832 33.96 -1.13 29.63
CA ALA A 832 33.03 -0.23 28.96
C ALA A 832 33.86 0.70 28.05
N ARG A 833 33.80 0.48 26.72
CA ARG A 833 34.15 1.56 25.81
C ARG A 833 33.01 2.57 25.90
N PRO A 834 33.29 3.86 26.13
CA PRO A 834 32.25 4.86 26.03
C PRO A 834 31.64 4.75 24.62
N PRO A 835 30.31 4.66 24.49
CA PRO A 835 29.67 4.68 23.19
C PRO A 835 30.05 6.00 22.51
N VAL A 836 30.16 5.97 21.17
CA VAL A 836 30.34 7.22 20.41
C VAL A 836 29.16 8.13 20.73
N SER A 837 29.49 9.35 21.12
CA SER A 837 28.54 10.38 21.51
C SER A 837 28.41 11.43 20.42
N LEU A 838 27.23 12.04 20.27
CA LEU A 838 27.10 13.24 19.43
C LEU A 838 27.98 14.39 19.94
N TYR A 839 28.38 14.36 21.22
CA TYR A 839 29.34 15.31 21.79
C TYR A 839 30.79 15.04 21.37
N ASP A 840 31.09 13.89 20.73
CA ASP A 840 32.41 13.60 20.15
C ASP A 840 32.58 14.20 18.75
N VAL A 841 31.51 14.78 18.17
CA VAL A 841 31.57 15.52 16.91
C VAL A 841 32.06 16.94 17.19
N SER A 842 33.17 17.32 16.56
CA SER A 842 33.72 18.67 16.65
C SER A 842 33.67 19.39 15.30
N TYR A 843 33.50 20.71 15.36
CA TYR A 843 33.60 21.62 14.22
C TYR A 843 34.73 22.65 14.42
N SER A 844 35.70 22.33 15.29
CA SER A 844 36.82 23.21 15.63
C SER A 844 37.88 23.29 14.52
N GLY A 845 38.14 22.18 13.84
CA GLY A 845 38.80 22.19 12.54
C GLY A 845 37.78 22.61 11.50
N ALA A 846 38.18 23.21 10.38
CA ALA A 846 37.27 23.67 9.32
C ALA A 846 36.47 22.55 8.61
N GLU A 847 36.39 21.36 9.21
CA GLU A 847 35.68 20.16 8.79
C GLU A 847 34.96 19.53 10.00
N MET A 848 33.99 18.65 9.75
CA MET A 848 33.38 17.86 10.82
C MET A 848 34.34 16.75 11.25
N GLU A 849 34.88 16.84 12.47
CA GLU A 849 35.76 15.85 13.07
C GLU A 849 34.97 14.88 13.94
N PHE A 850 35.19 13.57 13.75
CA PHE A 850 34.61 12.51 14.57
C PHE A 850 35.53 11.28 14.54
N GLY A 851 35.36 10.36 15.50
CA GLY A 851 36.33 9.31 15.85
C GLY A 851 36.99 8.51 14.71
N ALA A 852 38.11 7.85 15.05
CA ALA A 852 38.96 7.15 14.09
C ALA A 852 38.25 6.01 13.32
N PRO A 853 38.73 5.67 12.10
CA PRO A 853 38.24 4.54 11.33
C PRO A 853 38.21 3.24 12.14
N ARG A 854 37.11 2.47 12.00
CA ARG A 854 36.96 1.18 12.68
C ARG A 854 37.70 0.09 11.90
N ALA A 855 38.32 -0.85 12.60
CA ALA A 855 38.97 -1.99 11.99
C ALA A 855 37.95 -2.91 11.30
N THR A 856 38.34 -3.51 10.18
CA THR A 856 37.54 -4.48 9.42
C THR A 856 38.25 -5.83 9.32
N ALA A 857 37.48 -6.91 9.11
CA ALA A 857 38.00 -8.25 8.92
C ALA A 857 37.19 -9.04 7.87
N PRO A 858 37.86 -9.85 7.03
CA PRO A 858 37.20 -10.65 6.00
C PRO A 858 36.44 -11.85 6.59
N GLU A 859 35.45 -12.38 5.87
CA GLU A 859 34.61 -13.52 6.33
C GLU A 859 35.43 -14.76 6.74
N ARG A 860 36.58 -15.02 6.10
CA ARG A 860 37.45 -16.17 6.42
C ARG A 860 37.88 -16.26 7.90
N VAL A 861 37.86 -15.15 8.65
CA VAL A 861 38.21 -15.14 10.08
C VAL A 861 37.17 -15.84 10.95
N LEU A 862 35.95 -16.07 10.47
CA LEU A 862 34.88 -16.71 11.25
C LEU A 862 35.26 -18.14 11.66
N ARG A 863 36.00 -18.87 10.82
CA ARG A 863 36.52 -20.20 11.17
C ARG A 863 37.47 -20.14 12.37
N ASP A 864 38.45 -19.25 12.31
CA ASP A 864 39.43 -19.08 13.38
C ASP A 864 38.76 -18.59 14.67
N GLN A 865 37.75 -17.72 14.57
CA GLN A 865 36.95 -17.27 15.73
C GLN A 865 36.21 -18.44 16.40
N LEU A 866 35.62 -19.34 15.60
CA LEU A 866 34.91 -20.51 16.11
C LEU A 866 35.88 -21.49 16.80
N GLU A 867 37.04 -21.73 16.22
CA GLU A 867 38.08 -22.60 16.81
C GLU A 867 38.62 -22.02 18.11
N GLN A 868 38.86 -20.70 18.16
CA GLN A 868 39.25 -20.00 19.38
C GLN A 868 38.19 -20.13 20.48
N ALA A 869 36.90 -20.01 20.13
CA ALA A 869 35.80 -20.18 21.07
C ALA A 869 35.76 -21.61 21.64
N ARG A 870 35.91 -22.63 20.79
CA ARG A 870 36.00 -24.05 21.22
C ARG A 870 37.18 -24.28 22.16
N SER A 871 38.36 -23.78 21.80
CA SER A 871 39.56 -23.94 22.63
C SER A 871 39.44 -23.22 23.97
N LEU A 872 38.83 -22.03 24.00
CA LEU A 872 38.61 -21.28 25.24
C LEU A 872 37.68 -22.06 26.18
N ILE A 873 36.53 -22.49 25.69
CA ILE A 873 35.53 -23.21 26.50
C ILE A 873 36.11 -24.52 27.03
N ALA A 874 36.84 -25.27 26.21
CA ALA A 874 37.52 -26.49 26.66
C ALA A 874 38.54 -26.23 27.78
N SER A 875 39.26 -25.09 27.72
CA SER A 875 40.24 -24.74 28.76
C SER A 875 39.62 -24.34 30.11
N LEU A 876 38.31 -24.10 30.17
CA LEU A 876 37.61 -23.79 31.42
C LEU A 876 37.35 -25.04 32.26
N ASP A 877 37.30 -26.23 31.66
CA ASP A 877 37.18 -27.50 32.39
C ASP A 877 38.40 -27.74 33.30
N ASP A 878 39.58 -27.25 32.89
CA ASP A 878 40.83 -27.34 33.64
C ASP A 878 40.98 -26.27 34.74
N ARG A 879 40.19 -25.18 34.68
CA ARG A 879 40.22 -24.07 35.64
C ARG A 879 39.14 -24.23 36.69
N SER A 880 39.30 -25.20 37.59
CA SER A 880 38.40 -25.36 38.74
C SER A 880 39.17 -25.37 40.05
N ALA A 881 39.45 -24.18 40.60
CA ALA A 881 39.60 -23.89 42.04
C ALA A 881 40.29 -22.53 42.25
N GLY A 882 39.61 -21.53 42.80
CA GLY A 882 40.33 -20.40 43.41
C GLY A 882 39.52 -19.15 43.71
N GLU A 883 38.66 -18.69 42.78
CA GLU A 883 37.94 -17.42 42.96
C GLU A 883 36.53 -17.65 43.52
N THR A 884 36.26 -17.08 44.69
CA THR A 884 34.91 -16.97 45.24
C THR A 884 34.11 -16.02 44.34
N ILE A 885 33.11 -16.57 43.67
CA ILE A 885 32.15 -15.79 42.89
C ILE A 885 31.04 -15.34 43.83
N GLU A 886 30.71 -14.06 43.85
CA GLU A 886 29.53 -13.52 44.55
C GLU A 886 28.44 -13.14 43.54
N ASP A 887 27.26 -13.72 43.69
CA ASP A 887 26.08 -13.39 42.91
C ASP A 887 25.39 -12.13 43.46
N PRO A 888 24.62 -11.39 42.63
CA PRO A 888 23.88 -10.22 43.11
C PRO A 888 22.88 -10.61 44.20
N ALA A 889 22.70 -9.75 45.20
CA ALA A 889 21.67 -9.94 46.22
C ALA A 889 20.28 -9.77 45.59
N LEU A 890 19.50 -10.85 45.51
CA LEU A 890 18.15 -10.86 44.94
C LEU A 890 17.08 -10.77 46.06
N PRO A 891 16.00 -10.00 45.87
CA PRO A 891 14.86 -10.03 46.78
C PRO A 891 14.27 -11.45 46.89
N PRO A 892 13.75 -11.86 48.06
CA PRO A 892 13.12 -13.18 48.21
C PRO A 892 11.98 -13.45 47.21
N SER A 893 11.23 -12.40 46.84
CA SER A 893 10.16 -12.48 45.83
C SER A 893 10.69 -12.77 44.44
N PHE A 894 11.81 -12.16 44.05
CA PHE A 894 12.50 -12.44 42.79
C PHE A 894 13.05 -13.87 42.78
N GLU A 895 13.74 -14.27 43.85
CA GLU A 895 14.38 -15.58 43.95
C GLU A 895 13.36 -16.73 43.87
N ALA A 896 12.16 -16.53 44.42
CA ALA A 896 11.07 -17.51 44.35
C ALA A 896 10.57 -17.81 42.93
N ILE A 897 10.73 -16.88 41.99
CA ILE A 897 10.25 -17.01 40.60
C ILE A 897 11.39 -17.06 39.57
N ARG A 898 12.65 -17.14 40.03
CA ARG A 898 13.83 -17.20 39.18
C ARG A 898 13.93 -18.55 38.45
N TRP A 899 13.97 -18.50 37.13
CA TRP A 899 13.90 -19.67 36.23
C TRP A 899 15.24 -20.03 35.55
N PHE A 900 16.32 -19.29 35.83
CA PHE A 900 17.63 -19.42 35.20
C PHE A 900 18.76 -19.55 36.24
N PRO A 901 19.92 -20.14 35.92
CA PRO A 901 21.06 -20.24 36.84
C PRO A 901 21.84 -18.94 36.99
N LEU A 902 22.46 -18.75 38.16
CA LEU A 902 23.42 -17.68 38.44
C LEU A 902 24.89 -18.20 38.43
N PRO A 903 25.89 -17.32 38.31
CA PRO A 903 27.30 -17.70 38.25
C PRO A 903 27.82 -18.64 39.36
N GLN A 904 27.38 -18.50 40.61
CA GLN A 904 27.81 -19.43 41.68
C GLN A 904 27.31 -20.86 41.43
N GLU A 905 26.09 -21.00 40.92
CA GLU A 905 25.43 -22.28 40.71
C GLU A 905 26.05 -23.10 39.57
N ALA A 906 26.73 -22.43 38.63
CA ALA A 906 27.53 -23.08 37.59
C ALA A 906 28.92 -23.52 38.09
N SER A 907 29.38 -22.96 39.21
CA SER A 907 30.72 -23.23 39.79
C SER A 907 30.70 -24.36 40.83
N ALA A 908 29.52 -24.69 41.37
CA ALA A 908 29.33 -25.81 42.28
C ALA A 908 29.32 -27.12 41.49
N ARG A 909 30.30 -28.01 41.70
CA ARG A 909 30.26 -29.36 41.12
C ARG A 909 29.00 -30.07 41.62
N PRO A 910 28.27 -30.83 40.77
CA PRO A 910 27.20 -31.69 41.24
C PRO A 910 27.75 -32.64 42.31
N ALA A 911 27.06 -32.71 43.45
CA ALA A 911 27.42 -33.57 44.58
C ALA A 911 27.27 -35.06 44.24
#